data_AF-A0A933WFH3-F1
#
_entry.id   AF-A0A933WFH3-F1
#
_cell.length_a   1.000
_cell.length_b   1.000
_cell.length_c   1.000
_cell.angle_alpha   90.00
_cell.angle_beta   90.00
_cell.angle_gamma   90.00
#
_symmetry.space_group_name_H-M   'P 1'
#
loop_
_entity.id
_entity.type
_entity.pdbx_description
1 polymer ?
#
loop_
_entity_poly.entity_id
_entity_poly.type
_entity_poly.pdbx_seq_one_letter_code
_entity_poly.pdbx_strand_id
1 'polypeptide(L)'
;MLLKTKSDKQNDACEIHGTPRKAANKTLLLMILASLSLIIWHVWVNGPTGQTITPGLLQRPFPVLLGSEIWDLLFNGHGIIAELRDILPYFIVGILLAGYIRTYKIAAKLQTSLRRHGLLSVFLASLVGMITPLCACGTLTTAVSLLFAGLPLAPVMALLVTSPLLSPSTYMLTLNDLGPEWTVIRTVAAFSMGMFAGVVTHLLRDRGFQTKTIFIEGGIPRGDFHDEAYPDERLRCNCKEKFGNRVAARTKNMFVVFLAKSSEMLWLVGKYVLVGVAIGTIVERYMPYEWIYKLFGQKSVFSIVWVTLGSVPIFLHQISASSILYHIKSSLHGTLDGGAGLALMIGGPVTAMPTMIMFWTIFKKRVFFLYLCICIAGTIMIAYAFQFLVFVPYVDVGNPLLKDVRSISGGSSSIINKQNQHVRIVMDPDNKSIIATYNNDLEGQGGIVFDSGFERFLNSSADKYDNRKYINNIAEWLEENNSSPLRRRILIYDTFMKSGLDKNTFGKNVLTALEEKGFNVMITDRQETPVLSKRLLGEYGQLWILFGEAGQGRYFSDAELEAISGFTGDGKGMLIVAGKHQGGTSDVNAANQLSSRYGVLFSGFVENKDELPASTASRFLNRTSETLREILKLVHKA
;
A
#
# COMPACT_ATOMS: atom_id res chain seq x y z
N MET A 1 50.75 36.95 -34.76
CA MET A 1 51.63 35.92 -35.37
C MET A 1 52.70 35.60 -34.32
N LEU A 2 52.51 34.54 -33.51
CA LEU A 2 53.21 33.24 -33.63
C LEU A 2 54.72 33.40 -33.31
N LEU A 3 55.36 32.82 -32.28
CA LEU A 3 55.40 31.44 -31.74
C LEU A 3 56.16 31.44 -30.38
N LYS A 4 55.68 30.80 -29.30
CA LYS A 4 55.86 29.38 -28.92
C LYS A 4 57.08 29.14 -28.00
N THR A 5 56.86 29.10 -26.69
CA THR A 5 57.69 28.34 -25.73
C THR A 5 56.85 27.21 -25.14
N LYS A 6 57.37 25.99 -25.34
CA LYS A 6 56.82 24.69 -24.95
C LYS A 6 56.47 24.65 -23.45
N SER A 7 55.21 24.45 -23.14
CA SER A 7 54.78 23.79 -21.91
C SER A 7 54.55 22.32 -22.26
N ASP A 8 55.41 21.45 -21.75
CA ASP A 8 55.23 20.00 -21.81
C ASP A 8 53.97 19.63 -21.04
N LYS A 9 52.87 19.42 -21.77
CA LYS A 9 51.78 18.56 -21.33
C LYS A 9 52.22 17.10 -21.51
N GLN A 10 53.01 16.61 -20.56
CA GLN A 10 53.23 15.18 -20.42
C GLN A 10 52.13 14.62 -19.52
N ASN A 11 51.51 13.55 -20.02
CA ASN A 11 50.48 12.77 -19.36
C ASN A 11 51.02 12.12 -18.08
N ASP A 12 50.96 12.82 -16.95
CA ASP A 12 51.05 12.15 -15.65
C ASP A 12 49.69 11.56 -15.31
N ALA A 13 49.49 10.34 -15.79
CA ALA A 13 48.52 9.43 -15.23
C ALA A 13 48.90 9.19 -13.76
N CYS A 14 48.19 9.85 -12.84
CA CYS A 14 48.31 9.59 -11.41
C CYS A 14 47.92 8.12 -11.13
N GLU A 15 48.91 7.26 -10.90
CA GLU A 15 48.78 5.82 -10.61
C GLU A 15 47.93 5.50 -9.37
N ILE A 16 47.60 6.52 -8.55
CA ILE A 16 46.78 6.38 -7.34
C ILE A 16 45.27 6.41 -7.68
N HIS A 17 44.89 7.00 -8.81
CA HIS A 17 43.50 7.06 -9.26
C HIS A 17 43.21 5.94 -10.26
N GLY A 18 42.81 4.78 -9.73
CA GLY A 18 42.28 3.67 -10.52
C GLY A 18 41.24 4.17 -11.55
N THR A 19 41.45 3.75 -12.80
CA THR A 19 40.68 3.93 -14.05
C THR A 19 39.47 4.90 -14.06
N PRO A 20 39.37 5.79 -15.06
CA PRO A 20 38.35 6.83 -15.12
C PRO A 20 36.93 6.28 -15.31
N ARG A 21 35.98 6.95 -14.64
CA ARG A 21 34.52 7.20 -14.87
C ARG A 21 33.74 6.44 -15.98
N LYS A 22 34.38 6.01 -17.08
CA LYS A 22 33.76 5.30 -18.20
C LYS A 22 33.26 3.90 -17.84
N ALA A 23 33.91 3.17 -16.92
CA ALA A 23 33.50 1.81 -16.58
C ALA A 23 32.20 1.75 -15.76
N ALA A 24 32.04 2.63 -14.77
CA ALA A 24 30.82 2.70 -13.95
C ALA A 24 29.60 3.19 -14.74
N ASN A 25 29.79 4.16 -15.64
CA ASN A 25 28.74 4.57 -16.58
C ASN A 25 28.36 3.45 -17.55
N LYS A 26 29.32 2.61 -17.99
CA LYS A 26 29.02 1.46 -18.87
C LYS A 26 28.20 0.38 -18.17
N THR A 27 28.52 0.05 -16.91
CA THR A 27 27.73 -0.93 -16.14
C THR A 27 26.33 -0.42 -15.79
N LEU A 28 26.19 0.87 -15.45
CA LEU A 28 24.89 1.49 -15.23
C LEU A 28 24.06 1.52 -16.52
N LEU A 29 24.67 1.94 -17.63
CA LEU A 29 24.03 1.92 -18.94
C LEU A 29 23.63 0.48 -19.32
N LEU A 30 24.47 -0.51 -19.02
CA LEU A 30 24.14 -1.93 -19.20
C LEU A 30 22.98 -2.39 -18.32
N MET A 31 22.88 -1.95 -17.07
CA MET A 31 21.75 -2.29 -16.20
C MET A 31 20.45 -1.63 -16.66
N ILE A 32 20.49 -0.35 -17.05
CA ILE A 32 19.35 0.39 -17.62
C ILE A 32 18.96 -0.23 -18.97
N LEU A 33 19.93 -0.56 -19.82
CA LEU A 33 19.69 -1.23 -21.10
C LEU A 33 19.17 -2.65 -20.89
N ALA A 34 19.62 -3.37 -19.86
CA ALA A 34 19.11 -4.70 -19.54
C ALA A 34 17.68 -4.64 -19.00
N SER A 35 17.35 -3.66 -18.15
CA SER A 35 15.98 -3.46 -17.67
C SER A 35 15.06 -3.00 -18.80
N LEU A 36 15.49 -2.03 -19.62
CA LEU A 36 14.74 -1.58 -20.79
C LEU A 36 14.64 -2.68 -21.84
N SER A 37 15.68 -3.49 -22.04
CA SER A 37 15.67 -4.66 -22.92
C SER A 37 14.67 -5.71 -22.45
N LEU A 38 14.59 -5.99 -21.15
CA LEU A 38 13.58 -6.88 -20.57
C LEU A 38 12.16 -6.35 -20.79
N ILE A 39 11.94 -5.04 -20.61
CA ILE A 39 10.65 -4.39 -20.84
C ILE A 39 10.29 -4.42 -22.33
N ILE A 40 11.23 -4.05 -23.22
CA ILE A 40 11.03 -4.05 -24.68
C ILE A 40 10.82 -5.47 -25.19
N TRP A 41 11.61 -6.44 -24.72
CA TRP A 41 11.45 -7.86 -25.04
C TRP A 41 10.06 -8.35 -24.64
N HIS A 42 9.59 -7.99 -23.44
CA HIS A 42 8.26 -8.37 -22.98
C HIS A 42 7.15 -7.74 -23.82
N VAL A 43 7.22 -6.42 -24.08
CA VAL A 43 6.27 -5.68 -24.92
C VAL A 43 6.27 -6.21 -26.36
N TRP A 44 7.41 -6.65 -26.88
CA TRP A 44 7.55 -7.21 -28.22
C TRP A 44 7.02 -8.65 -28.33
N VAL A 45 7.29 -9.49 -27.32
CA VAL A 45 6.84 -10.90 -27.30
C VAL A 45 5.36 -11.03 -26.97
N ASN A 46 4.86 -10.23 -26.02
CA ASN A 46 3.49 -10.36 -25.51
C ASN A 46 2.53 -9.28 -26.02
N GLY A 47 3.02 -8.35 -26.86
CA GLY A 47 2.28 -7.16 -27.29
C GLY A 47 1.96 -6.21 -26.12
N PRO A 48 1.46 -4.99 -26.39
CA PRO A 48 0.86 -4.14 -25.38
C PRO A 48 -0.52 -4.71 -25.03
N THR A 49 -0.60 -5.70 -24.14
CA THR A 49 -1.86 -6.43 -23.91
C THR A 49 -2.57 -6.07 -22.61
N GLY A 50 -3.88 -5.84 -22.71
CA GLY A 50 -4.79 -5.74 -21.57
C GLY A 50 -6.19 -5.17 -21.85
N GLN A 51 -6.37 -4.36 -22.89
CA GLN A 51 -7.70 -3.90 -23.33
C GLN A 51 -8.02 -4.45 -24.72
N THR A 52 -9.27 -4.85 -24.94
CA THR A 52 -9.81 -5.16 -26.26
C THR A 52 -9.54 -3.98 -27.19
N ILE A 53 -8.52 -4.11 -28.04
CA ILE A 53 -8.22 -3.11 -29.07
C ILE A 53 -9.46 -3.05 -29.96
N THR A 54 -10.19 -1.94 -29.91
CA THR A 54 -11.26 -1.68 -30.87
C THR A 54 -10.64 -1.76 -32.26
N PRO A 55 -11.23 -2.51 -33.21
CA PRO A 55 -10.59 -2.79 -34.51
C PRO A 55 -10.25 -1.54 -35.35
N GLY A 56 -10.74 -0.35 -34.98
CA GLY A 56 -10.37 0.93 -35.57
C GLY A 56 -9.01 1.51 -35.16
N LEU A 57 -8.38 1.03 -34.07
CA LEU A 57 -7.06 1.52 -33.61
C LEU A 57 -5.89 1.00 -34.47
N LEU A 58 -6.09 -0.12 -35.17
CA LEU A 58 -5.12 -0.73 -36.09
C LEU A 58 -5.02 0.00 -37.45
N GLN A 59 -5.90 0.97 -37.72
CA GLN A 59 -5.94 1.72 -39.00
C GLN A 59 -5.23 3.07 -38.94
N ARG A 60 -4.68 3.48 -37.78
CA ARG A 60 -4.02 4.78 -37.61
C ARG A 60 -2.50 4.69 -37.87
N PRO A 61 -1.88 5.68 -38.52
CA PRO A 61 -0.45 5.65 -38.79
C PRO A 61 0.36 5.70 -37.48
N PHE A 62 1.42 4.89 -37.39
CA PHE A 62 2.31 4.72 -36.22
C PHE A 62 2.76 6.03 -35.51
N PRO A 63 3.01 7.17 -36.19
CA PRO A 63 3.34 8.43 -35.53
C PRO A 63 2.21 9.01 -34.67
N VAL A 64 0.94 8.73 -35.02
CA VAL A 64 -0.25 9.21 -34.30
C VAL A 64 -0.56 8.31 -33.10
N LEU A 65 -0.22 7.01 -33.17
CA LEU A 65 -0.28 6.11 -32.00
C LEU A 65 0.71 6.56 -30.92
N LEU A 66 1.97 6.84 -31.28
CA LEU A 66 2.96 7.35 -30.32
C LEU A 66 2.57 8.71 -29.73
N GLY A 67 2.01 9.62 -30.54
CA GLY A 67 1.57 10.93 -30.07
C GLY A 67 0.42 10.86 -29.05
N SER A 68 -0.62 10.07 -29.34
CA SER A 68 -1.76 9.90 -28.43
C SER A 68 -1.41 9.10 -27.19
N GLU A 69 -0.63 8.02 -27.31
CA GLU A 69 -0.15 7.23 -26.16
C GLU A 69 0.70 8.07 -25.19
N ILE A 70 1.60 8.91 -25.71
CA ILE A 70 2.44 9.82 -24.90
C ILE A 70 1.59 10.92 -24.27
N TRP A 71 0.62 11.47 -25.01
CA TRP A 71 -0.30 12.48 -24.48
C TRP A 71 -1.16 11.91 -23.35
N ASP A 72 -1.65 10.68 -23.51
CA ASP A 72 -2.35 9.95 -22.46
C ASP A 72 -1.42 9.62 -21.28
N LEU A 73 -0.16 9.22 -21.54
CA LEU A 73 0.78 8.91 -20.47
C LEU A 73 1.15 10.15 -19.63
N LEU A 74 1.10 11.34 -20.22
CA LEU A 74 1.37 12.60 -19.53
C LEU A 74 0.13 13.19 -18.84
N PHE A 75 -1.01 13.27 -19.54
CA PHE A 75 -2.16 14.10 -19.16
C PHE A 75 -3.41 13.33 -18.74
N ASN A 76 -3.43 12.00 -18.85
CA ASN A 76 -4.60 11.21 -18.45
C ASN A 76 -4.78 11.21 -16.92
N GLY A 77 -5.94 10.75 -16.42
CA GLY A 77 -6.26 10.72 -14.99
C GLY A 77 -5.26 9.95 -14.11
N HIS A 78 -4.51 9.03 -14.72
CA HIS A 78 -3.42 8.26 -14.10
C HIS A 78 -2.07 8.50 -14.80
N GLY A 79 -1.90 9.65 -15.46
CA GLY A 79 -0.66 10.03 -16.14
C GLY A 79 0.38 10.64 -15.18
N ILE A 80 1.58 10.91 -15.70
CA ILE A 80 2.71 11.48 -14.93
C ILE A 80 2.31 12.77 -14.21
N ILE A 81 1.48 13.62 -14.82
CA ILE A 81 1.08 14.90 -14.22
C ILE A 81 0.11 14.70 -13.05
N ALA A 82 -0.76 13.69 -13.12
CA ALA A 82 -1.69 13.36 -12.02
C ALA A 82 -0.89 12.83 -10.83
N GLU A 83 -0.03 11.82 -11.04
CA GLU A 83 0.86 11.31 -9.99
C GLU A 83 1.75 12.42 -9.42
N LEU A 84 2.32 13.27 -10.27
CA LEU A 84 3.17 14.35 -9.79
C LEU A 84 2.37 15.35 -8.95
N ARG A 85 1.11 15.67 -9.33
CA ARG A 85 0.22 16.55 -8.57
C ARG A 85 -0.11 15.97 -7.20
N ASP A 86 -0.33 14.66 -7.12
CA ASP A 86 -0.61 13.96 -5.86
C ASP A 86 0.62 13.94 -4.95
N ILE A 87 1.81 13.77 -5.52
CA ILE A 87 3.08 13.71 -4.78
C ILE A 87 3.59 15.10 -4.39
N LEU A 88 3.32 16.13 -5.20
CA LEU A 88 3.83 17.49 -5.04
C LEU A 88 3.63 18.08 -3.64
N PRO A 89 2.42 18.09 -3.03
CA PRO A 89 2.21 18.72 -1.73
C PRO A 89 3.08 18.06 -0.65
N TYR A 90 3.11 16.74 -0.64
CA TYR A 90 3.93 15.96 0.28
C TYR A 90 5.43 16.18 0.06
N PHE A 91 5.85 16.25 -1.20
CA PHE A 91 7.23 16.50 -1.58
C PHE A 91 7.69 17.90 -1.14
N ILE A 92 6.87 18.93 -1.30
CA ILE A 92 7.14 20.30 -0.85
C ILE A 92 7.30 20.32 0.68
N VAL A 93 6.36 19.73 1.43
CA VAL A 93 6.45 19.65 2.89
C VAL A 93 7.74 18.95 3.32
N GLY A 94 8.11 17.85 2.66
CA GLY A 94 9.35 17.13 2.94
C GLY A 94 10.61 17.95 2.69
N ILE A 95 10.65 18.72 1.59
CA ILE A 95 11.77 19.62 1.28
C ILE A 95 11.87 20.76 2.28
N LEU A 96 10.75 21.39 2.63
CA LEU A 96 10.72 22.44 3.63
C LEU A 96 11.24 21.89 4.96
N LEU A 97 10.74 20.75 5.43
CA LEU A 97 11.22 20.14 6.67
C LEU A 97 12.71 19.78 6.59
N ALA A 98 13.21 19.27 5.46
CA ALA A 98 14.63 19.01 5.24
C ALA A 98 15.48 20.30 5.29
N GLY A 99 15.00 21.40 4.69
CA GLY A 99 15.62 22.71 4.77
C GLY A 99 15.66 23.26 6.19
N TYR A 100 14.59 23.04 6.97
CA TYR A 100 14.51 23.40 8.39
C TYR A 100 15.58 22.65 9.20
N ILE A 101 15.61 21.32 9.09
CA ILE A 101 16.59 20.46 9.79
C ILE A 101 18.03 20.90 9.49
N ARG A 102 18.32 21.23 8.22
CA ARG A 102 19.65 21.71 7.80
C ARG A 102 19.99 23.09 8.36
N THR A 103 19.01 23.99 8.40
CA THR A 103 19.20 25.36 8.92
C THR A 103 19.51 25.35 10.41
N TYR A 104 18.80 24.54 11.20
CA TYR A 104 18.97 24.45 12.66
C TYR A 104 20.02 23.43 13.11
N LYS A 105 20.75 22.79 12.17
CA LYS A 105 21.79 21.78 12.44
C LYS A 105 21.32 20.65 13.36
N ILE A 106 20.04 20.27 13.30
CA ILE A 106 19.43 19.28 14.20
C ILE A 106 20.12 17.91 14.04
N ALA A 107 20.53 17.57 12.81
CA ALA A 107 21.28 16.35 12.53
C ALA A 107 22.62 16.24 13.30
N ALA A 108 23.30 17.37 13.54
CA ALA A 108 24.55 17.40 14.32
C ALA A 108 24.32 17.22 15.82
N LYS A 109 23.18 17.70 16.35
CA LYS A 109 22.77 17.42 17.74
C LYS A 109 22.35 15.96 17.93
N LEU A 110 21.79 15.34 16.89
CA LEU A 110 21.42 13.93 16.89
C LEU A 110 22.66 13.00 16.93
N GLN A 111 23.75 13.41 16.28
CA GLN A 111 25.03 12.69 16.26
C GLN A 111 25.62 12.44 17.65
N THR A 112 25.56 13.44 18.54
CA THR A 112 26.13 13.32 19.89
C THR A 112 25.29 12.41 20.80
N SER A 113 23.97 12.37 20.61
CA SER A 113 23.06 11.52 21.38
C SER A 113 23.18 10.03 21.01
N LEU A 114 23.31 9.73 19.71
CA LEU A 114 23.41 8.35 19.20
C LEU A 114 24.76 7.69 19.53
N ARG A 115 25.83 8.46 19.76
CA ARG A 115 27.18 7.93 19.99
C ARG A 115 27.36 7.18 21.32
N ARG A 116 26.45 7.36 22.29
CA ARG A 116 26.62 6.86 23.67
C ARG A 116 25.97 5.50 23.96
N HIS A 117 25.23 4.91 23.03
CA HIS A 117 24.17 3.95 23.40
C HIS A 117 24.20 2.55 22.75
N GLY A 118 25.30 2.08 22.12
CA GLY A 118 25.42 0.68 21.68
C GLY A 118 24.21 0.18 20.84
N LEU A 119 23.57 -0.92 21.22
CA LEU A 119 22.35 -1.42 20.56
C LEU A 119 21.14 -0.45 20.65
N LEU A 120 21.02 0.35 21.70
CA LEU A 120 19.95 1.35 21.82
C LEU A 120 20.09 2.44 20.75
N SER A 121 21.29 2.69 20.23
CA SER A 121 21.49 3.59 19.10
C SER A 121 20.91 3.07 17.78
N VAL A 122 20.76 1.75 17.61
CA VAL A 122 20.04 1.15 16.47
C VAL A 122 18.55 1.44 16.58
N PHE A 123 17.96 1.21 17.75
CA PHE A 123 16.57 1.49 18.03
C PHE A 123 16.21 2.97 17.78
N LEU A 124 17.00 3.89 18.35
CA LEU A 124 16.83 5.33 18.14
C LEU A 124 17.00 5.72 16.67
N ALA A 125 17.95 5.12 15.96
CA ALA A 125 18.17 5.41 14.53
C ALA A 125 17.00 4.93 13.65
N SER A 126 16.40 3.78 13.95
CA SER A 126 15.18 3.31 13.25
C SER A 126 13.98 4.23 13.51
N LEU A 127 13.77 4.68 14.75
CA LEU A 127 12.72 5.67 15.07
C LEU A 127 12.92 6.97 14.31
N VAL A 128 14.15 7.49 14.31
CA VAL A 128 14.50 8.70 13.54
C VAL A 128 14.22 8.47 12.07
N GLY A 129 14.60 7.32 11.51
CA GLY A 129 14.36 6.98 10.10
C GLY A 129 12.89 7.10 9.70
N MET A 130 11.97 6.61 10.52
CA MET A 130 10.52 6.67 10.24
C MET A 130 9.96 8.10 10.15
N ILE A 131 10.49 9.01 10.97
CA ILE A 131 10.03 10.40 11.04
C ILE A 131 10.75 11.28 10.01
N THR A 132 11.84 10.76 9.42
CA THR A 132 12.72 11.54 8.57
C THR A 132 12.08 11.77 7.20
N PRO A 133 11.84 13.03 6.78
CA PRO A 133 11.24 13.35 5.48
C PRO A 133 12.22 13.21 4.30
N LEU A 134 13.37 12.57 4.52
CA LEU A 134 14.41 12.47 3.50
C LEU A 134 14.05 11.35 2.54
N CYS A 135 14.17 11.63 1.25
CA CYS A 135 14.18 10.60 0.23
C CYS A 135 15.40 9.68 0.42
N ALA A 136 15.37 8.48 -0.17
CA ALA A 136 16.45 7.49 -0.07
C ALA A 136 17.85 8.08 -0.36
N CYS A 137 17.95 8.97 -1.36
CA CYS A 137 19.19 9.68 -1.71
C CYS A 137 19.65 10.62 -0.59
N GLY A 138 18.72 11.37 0.02
CA GLY A 138 19.00 12.30 1.11
C GLY A 138 19.46 11.57 2.37
N THR A 139 18.84 10.44 2.67
CA THR A 139 19.21 9.61 3.83
C THR A 139 20.61 9.05 3.69
N LEU A 140 21.00 8.59 2.51
CA LEU A 140 22.35 8.08 2.29
C LEU A 140 23.44 9.15 2.46
N THR A 141 23.23 10.37 1.93
CA THR A 141 24.20 11.46 2.14
C THR A 141 24.34 11.83 3.62
N THR A 142 23.24 11.75 4.36
CA THR A 142 23.22 11.96 5.80
C THR A 142 23.95 10.83 6.51
N ALA A 143 23.66 9.57 6.17
CA ALA A 143 24.32 8.37 6.68
C ALA A 143 25.84 8.42 6.52
N VAL A 144 26.34 8.80 5.34
CA VAL A 144 27.78 8.95 5.09
C VAL A 144 28.39 10.03 5.98
N SER A 145 27.71 11.17 6.11
CA SER A 145 28.17 12.25 7.01
C SER A 145 28.21 11.80 8.48
N LEU A 146 27.24 10.97 8.91
CA LEU A 146 27.21 10.37 10.25
C LEU A 146 28.39 9.40 10.48
N LEU A 147 28.73 8.58 9.48
CA LEU A 147 29.89 7.68 9.57
C LEU A 147 31.20 8.47 9.72
N PHE A 148 31.36 9.59 9.02
CA PHE A 148 32.53 10.47 9.18
C PHE A 148 32.58 11.17 10.53
N ALA A 149 31.43 11.53 11.09
CA ALA A 149 31.33 12.04 12.46
C ALA A 149 31.66 10.99 13.53
N GLY A 150 31.99 9.76 13.13
CA GLY A 150 32.39 8.67 14.01
C GLY A 150 31.23 7.82 14.54
N LEU A 151 30.04 7.91 13.91
CA LEU A 151 28.92 7.06 14.28
C LEU A 151 29.18 5.60 13.86
N PRO A 152 28.85 4.58 14.69
CA PRO A 152 29.00 3.19 14.29
C PRO A 152 28.16 2.85 13.05
N LEU A 153 28.59 1.85 12.28
CA LEU A 153 27.91 1.44 11.04
C LEU A 153 26.48 0.94 11.29
N ALA A 154 26.23 0.26 12.42
CA ALA A 154 24.95 -0.36 12.73
C ALA A 154 23.76 0.64 12.81
N PRO A 155 23.82 1.73 13.61
CA PRO A 155 22.79 2.78 13.60
C PRO A 155 22.62 3.44 12.24
N VAL A 156 23.71 3.59 11.49
CA VAL A 156 23.66 4.18 10.16
C VAL A 156 22.88 3.28 9.19
N MET A 157 23.13 1.97 9.20
CA MET A 157 22.39 1.02 8.38
C MET A 157 20.90 0.97 8.76
N ALA A 158 20.60 1.04 10.05
CA ALA A 158 19.22 1.09 10.54
C ALA A 158 18.47 2.33 10.02
N LEU A 159 19.07 3.52 10.15
CA LEU A 159 18.53 4.77 9.62
C LEU A 159 18.34 4.70 8.09
N LEU A 160 19.33 4.16 7.40
CA LEU A 160 19.40 4.10 5.95
C LEU A 160 18.33 3.18 5.36
N VAL A 161 18.02 2.08 6.03
CA VAL A 161 16.99 1.12 5.60
C VAL A 161 15.59 1.58 5.96
N THR A 162 15.38 2.18 7.15
CA THR A 162 14.03 2.60 7.58
C THR A 162 13.52 3.82 6.83
N SER A 163 14.37 4.82 6.57
CA SER A 163 13.94 6.07 5.93
C SER A 163 13.30 5.94 4.54
N PRO A 164 13.77 5.08 3.62
CA PRO A 164 13.10 4.88 2.34
C PRO A 164 11.81 4.04 2.42
N LEU A 165 11.53 3.40 3.57
CA LEU A 165 10.35 2.55 3.75
C LEU A 165 9.13 3.33 4.23
N LEU A 166 9.36 4.32 5.08
CA LEU A 166 8.32 5.10 5.73
C LEU A 166 8.74 6.57 5.81
N SER A 167 7.82 7.44 5.40
CA SER A 167 7.89 8.87 5.60
C SER A 167 6.50 9.38 5.98
N PRO A 168 6.37 10.60 6.55
CA PRO A 168 5.05 11.17 6.87
C PRO A 168 4.10 11.20 5.67
N SER A 169 4.65 11.39 4.47
CA SER A 169 3.90 11.36 3.22
C SER A 169 3.36 9.97 2.84
N THR A 170 4.22 8.94 2.84
CA THR A 170 3.79 7.59 2.50
C THR A 170 2.91 6.98 3.57
N TYR A 171 3.05 7.42 4.82
CA TYR A 171 2.14 7.08 5.89
C TYR A 171 0.71 7.55 5.61
N MET A 172 0.53 8.83 5.25
CA MET A 172 -0.78 9.40 4.93
C MET A 172 -1.38 8.77 3.68
N LEU A 173 -0.56 8.53 2.65
CA LEU A 173 -1.03 7.89 1.43
C LEU A 173 -1.46 6.43 1.66
N THR A 174 -0.67 5.65 2.40
CA THR A 174 -1.07 4.26 2.79
C THR A 174 -2.37 4.27 3.59
N LEU A 175 -2.57 5.26 4.46
CA LEU A 175 -3.77 5.38 5.28
C LEU A 175 -5.02 5.63 4.44
N ASN A 176 -4.91 6.48 3.42
CA ASN A 176 -6.03 6.78 2.53
C ASN A 176 -6.33 5.63 1.56
N ASP A 177 -5.29 5.05 0.96
CA ASP A 177 -5.47 4.06 -0.12
C ASP A 177 -5.73 2.66 0.42
N LEU A 178 -4.94 2.21 1.41
CA LEU A 178 -4.96 0.83 1.90
C LEU A 178 -5.65 0.67 3.27
N GLY A 179 -5.93 1.79 3.94
CA GLY A 179 -6.58 1.83 5.24
C GLY A 179 -5.62 1.78 6.43
N PRO A 180 -6.14 2.01 7.65
CA PRO A 180 -5.31 2.17 8.85
C PRO A 180 -4.56 0.89 9.25
N GLU A 181 -5.10 -0.29 8.94
CA GLU A 181 -4.46 -1.56 9.25
C GLU A 181 -3.16 -1.75 8.47
N TRP A 182 -3.20 -1.53 7.15
CA TRP A 182 -2.01 -1.59 6.30
C TRP A 182 -0.97 -0.54 6.68
N THR A 183 -1.40 0.64 7.11
CA THR A 183 -0.49 1.69 7.61
C THR A 183 0.26 1.26 8.87
N VAL A 184 -0.43 0.63 9.83
CA VAL A 184 0.22 0.09 11.03
C VAL A 184 1.18 -1.04 10.65
N ILE A 185 0.74 -1.98 9.82
CA ILE A 185 1.57 -3.11 9.34
C ILE A 185 2.85 -2.59 8.69
N ARG A 186 2.73 -1.64 7.76
CA ARG A 186 3.87 -1.02 7.09
C ARG A 186 4.80 -0.31 8.09
N THR A 187 4.25 0.41 9.05
CA THR A 187 5.03 1.16 10.04
C THR A 187 5.85 0.22 10.92
N VAL A 188 5.23 -0.83 11.45
CA VAL A 188 5.92 -1.84 12.27
C VAL A 188 6.94 -2.59 11.43
N ALA A 189 6.63 -2.92 10.18
CA ALA A 189 7.56 -3.60 9.28
C ALA A 189 8.77 -2.73 8.91
N ALA A 190 8.57 -1.44 8.63
CA ALA A 190 9.65 -0.49 8.36
C ALA A 190 10.61 -0.32 9.54
N PHE A 191 10.04 -0.24 10.75
CA PHE A 191 10.80 -0.21 12.00
C PHE A 191 11.59 -1.51 12.20
N SER A 192 10.92 -2.66 12.06
CA SER A 192 11.51 -3.99 12.22
C SER A 192 12.65 -4.22 11.22
N MET A 193 12.50 -3.72 9.99
CA MET A 193 13.50 -3.83 8.94
C MET A 193 14.75 -3.01 9.25
N GLY A 194 14.59 -1.81 9.82
CA GLY A 194 15.72 -1.02 10.32
C GLY A 194 16.44 -1.68 11.49
N MET A 195 15.67 -2.18 12.46
CA MET A 195 16.19 -2.93 13.60
C MET A 195 16.98 -4.15 13.13
N PHE A 196 16.41 -4.93 12.21
CA PHE A 196 17.07 -6.08 11.59
C PHE A 196 18.38 -5.67 10.92
N ALA A 197 18.35 -4.66 10.05
CA ALA A 197 19.55 -4.18 9.35
C ALA A 197 20.64 -3.71 10.32
N GLY A 198 20.28 -2.95 11.36
CA GLY A 198 21.22 -2.46 12.36
C GLY A 198 21.80 -3.57 13.23
N VAL A 199 20.97 -4.51 13.70
CA VAL A 199 21.42 -5.65 14.53
C VAL A 199 22.32 -6.58 13.74
N VAL A 200 21.93 -6.97 12.52
CA VAL A 200 22.77 -7.82 11.66
C VAL A 200 24.11 -7.14 11.37
N THR A 201 24.09 -5.84 11.09
CA THR A 201 25.32 -5.04 10.90
C THR A 201 26.16 -4.99 12.17
N HIS A 202 25.54 -4.89 13.35
CA HIS A 202 26.24 -4.90 14.64
C HIS A 202 26.93 -6.25 14.88
N LEU A 203 26.27 -7.37 14.58
CA LEU A 203 26.83 -8.72 14.72
C LEU A 203 27.97 -9.00 13.74
N LEU A 204 27.94 -8.39 12.55
CA LEU A 204 28.99 -8.55 11.54
C LEU A 204 30.17 -7.61 11.71
N ARG A 205 30.11 -6.67 12.67
CA ARG A 205 31.15 -5.69 12.95
C ARG A 205 32.52 -6.33 13.18
N ASP A 206 32.56 -7.41 13.94
CA ASP A 206 33.81 -8.08 14.33
C ASP A 206 34.36 -9.03 13.24
N ARG A 207 33.57 -9.32 12.21
CA ARG A 207 33.95 -10.17 11.06
C ARG A 207 34.52 -9.39 9.86
N GLY A 208 35.03 -8.18 10.10
CA GLY A 208 35.70 -7.36 9.08
C GLY A 208 34.89 -6.18 8.51
N PHE A 209 33.67 -5.95 9.00
CA PHE A 209 32.83 -4.79 8.65
C PHE A 209 33.01 -3.60 9.62
N GLN A 210 34.25 -3.33 10.02
CA GLN A 210 34.56 -2.18 10.87
C GLN A 210 34.46 -0.88 10.06
N THR A 211 34.01 0.21 10.69
CA THR A 211 33.84 1.53 10.02
C THR A 211 35.10 2.03 9.31
N LYS A 212 36.28 1.56 9.70
CA LYS A 212 37.56 1.94 9.08
C LYS A 212 37.86 1.21 7.75
N THR A 213 37.24 0.05 7.50
CA THR A 213 37.56 -0.84 6.38
C THR A 213 36.49 -0.87 5.27
N ILE A 214 35.34 -0.23 5.50
CA ILE A 214 34.17 -0.23 4.60
C ILE A 214 34.28 0.70 3.38
N PHE A 215 35.08 1.75 3.50
CA PHE A 215 35.33 2.69 2.40
C PHE A 215 36.42 2.13 1.47
N ILE A 216 36.34 2.49 0.19
CA ILE A 216 37.35 2.11 -0.81
C ILE A 216 38.72 2.63 -0.35
N GLU A 217 39.74 1.76 -0.30
CA GLU A 217 41.10 2.12 0.12
C GLU A 217 41.69 3.18 -0.83
N GLY A 218 42.27 4.25 -0.27
CA GLY A 218 42.74 5.40 -1.03
C GLY A 218 41.63 6.36 -1.52
N GLY A 219 40.36 6.10 -1.21
CA GLY A 219 39.24 6.91 -1.70
C GLY A 219 38.98 8.20 -0.91
N ILE A 220 39.39 8.29 0.36
CA ILE A 220 39.06 9.43 1.27
C ILE A 220 40.14 9.55 2.38
N PRO A 221 41.05 10.54 2.34
CA PRO A 221 42.01 10.82 3.42
C PRO A 221 41.31 11.12 4.77
N ARG A 222 41.94 10.87 5.93
CA ARG A 222 41.42 11.45 7.19
C ARG A 222 41.93 12.89 7.29
N GLY A 223 41.04 13.86 7.43
CA GLY A 223 41.37 15.27 7.54
C GLY A 223 40.12 16.12 7.68
N ASP A 224 40.30 17.42 7.92
CA ASP A 224 39.20 18.37 7.91
C ASP A 224 38.74 18.60 6.47
N PHE A 225 37.50 18.23 6.15
CA PHE A 225 36.92 18.48 4.83
C PHE A 225 36.75 19.98 4.54
N HIS A 226 36.86 20.86 5.54
CA HIS A 226 36.89 22.30 5.37
C HIS A 226 38.26 22.87 4.98
N ASP A 227 39.30 22.04 4.98
CA ASP A 227 40.64 22.44 4.57
C ASP A 227 40.73 22.49 3.03
N GLU A 228 41.14 23.64 2.48
CA GLU A 228 41.36 23.83 1.05
C GLU A 228 42.54 22.98 0.55
N ALA A 229 43.46 22.58 1.43
CA ALA A 229 44.55 21.67 1.14
C ALA A 229 44.16 20.18 1.23
N TYR A 230 42.87 19.86 1.47
CA TYR A 230 42.44 18.48 1.59
C TYR A 230 42.70 17.71 0.26
N PRO A 231 43.31 16.50 0.31
CA PRO A 231 43.89 15.87 -0.87
C PRO A 231 42.87 15.42 -1.92
N ASP A 232 41.63 15.14 -1.52
CA ASP A 232 40.57 14.74 -2.45
C ASP A 232 39.57 15.87 -2.68
N GLU A 233 39.67 16.50 -3.85
CA GLU A 233 38.81 17.60 -4.29
C GLU A 233 37.31 17.25 -4.27
N ARG A 234 36.94 15.96 -4.38
CA ARG A 234 35.53 15.51 -4.36
C ARG A 234 34.89 15.53 -2.97
N LEU A 235 35.73 15.50 -1.93
CA LEU A 235 35.30 15.43 -0.53
C LEU A 235 35.56 16.73 0.23
N ARG A 236 36.25 17.68 -0.40
CA ARG A 236 36.24 19.08 0.05
C ARG A 236 34.80 19.50 0.28
N CYS A 237 34.57 20.11 1.43
CA CYS A 237 33.32 20.78 1.72
C CYS A 237 33.26 21.97 0.75
N ASN A 238 32.59 21.83 -0.40
CA ASN A 238 32.21 22.94 -1.29
C ASN A 238 31.15 23.85 -0.62
N CYS A 239 31.28 24.01 0.68
CA CYS A 239 30.42 24.69 1.58
C CYS A 239 30.47 26.19 1.32
N LYS A 240 31.53 26.73 0.69
CA LYS A 240 31.53 28.10 0.16
C LYS A 240 30.78 28.23 -1.18
N GLU A 241 30.66 27.16 -1.99
CA GLU A 241 30.02 27.21 -3.31
C GLU A 241 28.51 26.89 -3.27
N LYS A 242 28.09 26.08 -2.31
CA LYS A 242 26.67 25.70 -2.11
C LYS A 242 25.80 26.93 -1.90
N PHE A 243 24.74 27.05 -2.70
CA PHE A 243 23.85 28.22 -2.71
C PHE A 243 23.34 28.59 -1.31
N GLY A 244 22.86 27.63 -0.54
CA GLY A 244 22.35 27.92 0.81
C GLY A 244 23.42 28.43 1.78
N ASN A 245 24.69 28.07 1.61
CA ASN A 245 25.77 28.60 2.46
C ASN A 245 26.28 29.96 1.98
N ARG A 246 26.26 30.23 0.66
CA ARG A 246 26.52 31.59 0.14
C ARG A 246 25.50 32.59 0.66
N VAL A 247 24.24 32.18 0.74
CA VAL A 247 23.17 32.98 1.34
C VAL A 247 23.38 33.14 2.85
N ALA A 248 23.74 32.07 3.57
CA ALA A 248 24.05 32.14 5.00
C ALA A 248 25.27 33.03 5.33
N ALA A 249 26.24 33.14 4.43
CA ALA A 249 27.39 34.03 4.59
C ALA A 249 27.04 35.51 4.34
N ARG A 250 26.00 35.80 3.54
CA ARG A 250 25.59 37.17 3.18
C ARG A 250 24.48 37.73 4.06
N THR A 251 23.69 36.88 4.72
CA THR A 251 22.47 37.29 5.43
C THR A 251 22.35 36.58 6.78
N LYS A 252 22.03 37.34 7.84
CA LYS A 252 21.72 36.78 9.18
C LYS A 252 20.27 36.31 9.36
N ASN A 253 19.38 36.63 8.42
CA ASN A 253 17.98 36.21 8.46
C ASN A 253 17.84 34.70 8.21
N MET A 254 17.46 33.97 9.26
CA MET A 254 17.34 32.51 9.27
C MET A 254 16.31 31.98 8.26
N PHE A 255 15.26 32.76 7.95
CA PHE A 255 14.22 32.37 7.00
C PHE A 255 14.73 32.34 5.55
N VAL A 256 15.59 33.29 5.18
CA VAL A 256 16.19 33.35 3.83
C VAL A 256 17.21 32.22 3.66
N VAL A 257 17.98 31.91 4.71
CA VAL A 257 18.88 30.74 4.73
C VAL A 257 18.10 29.45 4.57
N PHE A 258 16.98 29.33 5.30
CA PHE A 258 16.06 28.21 5.20
C PHE A 258 15.55 28.01 3.76
N LEU A 259 14.99 29.05 3.14
CA LEU A 259 14.48 28.96 1.76
C LEU A 259 15.59 28.60 0.76
N ALA A 260 16.79 29.16 0.93
CA ALA A 260 17.92 28.84 0.05
C ALA A 260 18.41 27.39 0.22
N LYS A 261 18.34 26.84 1.43
CA LYS A 261 18.66 25.43 1.70
C LYS A 261 17.57 24.48 1.18
N SER A 262 16.30 24.90 1.26
CA SER A 262 15.15 24.17 0.72
C SER A 262 15.20 24.13 -0.81
N SER A 263 15.48 25.24 -1.49
CA SER A 263 15.54 25.29 -2.96
C SER A 263 16.70 24.46 -3.54
N GLU A 264 17.86 24.44 -2.86
CA GLU A 264 18.98 23.57 -3.21
C GLU A 264 18.59 22.08 -3.14
N MET A 265 17.80 21.70 -2.13
CA MET A 265 17.29 20.34 -1.98
C MET A 265 16.20 20.02 -3.01
N LEU A 266 15.33 20.97 -3.33
CA LEU A 266 14.31 20.84 -4.37
C LEU A 266 14.95 20.50 -5.73
N TRP A 267 16.00 21.22 -6.13
CA TRP A 267 16.67 20.96 -7.40
C TRP A 267 17.39 19.60 -7.43
N LEU A 268 18.09 19.28 -6.33
CA LEU A 268 18.86 18.04 -6.24
C LEU A 268 17.97 16.80 -6.23
N VAL A 269 16.87 16.82 -5.48
CA VAL A 269 15.96 15.69 -5.32
C VAL A 269 14.90 15.65 -6.42
N GLY A 270 14.35 16.81 -6.79
CA GLY A 270 13.22 16.92 -7.73
C GLY A 270 13.49 16.28 -9.07
N LYS A 271 14.72 16.41 -9.62
CA LYS A 271 15.07 15.75 -10.89
C LYS A 271 15.01 14.22 -10.82
N TYR A 272 15.32 13.61 -9.67
CA TYR A 272 15.26 12.16 -9.50
C TYR A 272 13.84 11.70 -9.22
N VAL A 273 13.05 12.49 -8.48
CA VAL A 273 11.62 12.24 -8.28
C VAL A 273 10.89 12.24 -9.62
N LEU A 274 11.17 13.21 -10.49
CA LEU A 274 10.57 13.27 -11.83
C LEU A 274 10.86 12.00 -12.66
N VAL A 275 12.12 11.52 -12.65
CA VAL A 275 12.50 10.27 -13.33
C VAL A 275 11.80 9.07 -12.70
N GLY A 276 11.69 9.04 -11.36
CA GLY A 276 11.01 7.97 -10.63
C GLY A 276 9.52 7.88 -10.96
N VAL A 277 8.80 9.02 -10.95
CA VAL A 277 7.38 9.09 -11.34
C VAL A 277 7.22 8.64 -12.79
N ALA A 278 8.05 9.14 -13.71
CA ALA A 278 7.97 8.73 -15.11
C ALA A 278 8.13 7.21 -15.31
N ILE A 279 9.09 6.57 -14.60
CA ILE A 279 9.27 5.12 -14.65
C ILE A 279 8.07 4.40 -13.99
N GLY A 280 7.59 4.90 -12.85
CA GLY A 280 6.45 4.35 -12.12
C GLY A 280 5.20 4.26 -12.99
N THR A 281 4.80 5.38 -13.61
CA THR A 281 3.63 5.45 -14.49
C THR A 281 3.75 4.52 -15.71
N ILE A 282 4.96 4.36 -16.28
CA ILE A 282 5.22 3.41 -17.37
C ILE A 282 5.02 1.97 -16.88
N VAL A 283 5.59 1.62 -15.73
CA VAL A 283 5.45 0.27 -15.16
C VAL A 283 3.98 -0.01 -14.84
N GLU A 284 3.26 0.93 -14.23
CA GLU A 284 1.84 0.79 -13.91
C GLU A 284 0.98 0.56 -15.16
N ARG A 285 1.23 1.31 -16.24
CA ARG A 285 0.47 1.18 -17.49
C ARG A 285 0.73 -0.14 -18.22
N TYR A 286 1.97 -0.63 -18.18
CA TYR A 286 2.38 -1.80 -18.95
C TYR A 286 2.54 -3.09 -18.11
N MET A 287 2.13 -3.08 -16.84
CA MET A 287 2.19 -4.28 -15.99
C MET A 287 1.09 -5.29 -16.41
N PRO A 288 1.43 -6.50 -16.89
CA PRO A 288 0.44 -7.46 -17.37
C PRO A 288 -0.38 -8.02 -16.21
N TYR A 289 -1.70 -8.17 -16.39
CA TYR A 289 -2.58 -8.78 -15.40
C TYR A 289 -2.13 -10.21 -15.02
N GLU A 290 -1.62 -10.99 -15.95
CA GLU A 290 -1.13 -12.35 -15.66
C GLU A 290 0.02 -12.38 -14.65
N TRP A 291 0.89 -11.36 -14.69
CA TRP A 291 1.98 -11.22 -13.71
C TRP A 291 1.44 -10.87 -12.33
N ILE A 292 0.45 -9.98 -12.28
CA ILE A 292 -0.24 -9.60 -11.05
C ILE A 292 -0.90 -10.84 -10.41
N TYR A 293 -1.68 -11.60 -11.18
CA TYR A 293 -2.33 -12.81 -10.68
C TYR A 293 -1.35 -13.90 -10.24
N LYS A 294 -0.26 -14.13 -10.99
CA LYS A 294 0.71 -15.18 -10.65
C LYS A 294 1.56 -14.85 -9.42
N LEU A 295 1.92 -13.57 -9.24
CA LEU A 295 2.78 -13.14 -8.14
C LEU A 295 2.01 -12.77 -6.86
N PHE A 296 0.82 -12.19 -7.00
CA PHE A 296 0.04 -11.65 -5.87
C PHE A 296 -1.28 -12.39 -5.62
N GLY A 297 -1.79 -13.13 -6.62
CA GLY A 297 -3.03 -13.90 -6.52
C GLY A 297 -2.85 -15.37 -6.12
N GLN A 298 -1.71 -16.00 -6.43
CA GLN A 298 -1.46 -17.39 -6.04
C GLN A 298 -0.75 -17.50 -4.68
N LYS A 299 -1.30 -18.35 -3.81
CA LYS A 299 -0.66 -18.78 -2.55
C LYS A 299 0.41 -19.83 -2.81
N SER A 300 1.55 -19.38 -3.27
CA SER A 300 2.76 -20.16 -3.16
C SER A 300 3.58 -19.57 -2.02
N VAL A 301 4.16 -20.44 -1.18
CA VAL A 301 5.18 -20.01 -0.21
C VAL A 301 6.24 -19.17 -0.95
N PHE A 302 6.55 -19.52 -2.19
CA PHE A 302 7.50 -18.81 -3.04
C PHE A 302 7.04 -17.43 -3.55
N SER A 303 5.77 -17.05 -3.45
CA SER A 303 5.25 -15.78 -3.98
C SER A 303 5.97 -14.60 -3.33
N ILE A 304 6.19 -14.64 -2.02
CA ILE A 304 6.96 -13.64 -1.27
C ILE A 304 8.40 -13.52 -1.80
N VAL A 305 9.04 -14.66 -2.09
CA VAL A 305 10.42 -14.69 -2.61
C VAL A 305 10.47 -14.11 -4.02
N TRP A 306 9.57 -14.53 -4.91
CA TRP A 306 9.51 -14.03 -6.28
C TRP A 306 9.15 -12.55 -6.34
N VAL A 307 8.22 -12.07 -5.52
CA VAL A 307 7.90 -10.64 -5.43
C VAL A 307 9.08 -9.86 -4.88
N THR A 308 9.78 -10.36 -3.85
CA THR A 308 10.99 -9.69 -3.34
C THR A 308 12.05 -9.59 -4.43
N LEU A 309 12.36 -10.69 -5.10
CA LEU A 309 13.36 -10.72 -6.18
C LEU A 309 12.93 -9.87 -7.39
N GLY A 310 11.65 -9.89 -7.74
CA GLY A 310 11.06 -9.07 -8.80
C GLY A 310 11.04 -7.58 -8.45
N SER A 311 10.91 -7.22 -7.17
CA SER A 311 10.93 -5.81 -6.75
C SER A 311 12.31 -5.16 -6.94
N VAL A 312 13.39 -5.97 -6.91
CA VAL A 312 14.77 -5.45 -7.05
C VAL A 312 15.00 -4.82 -8.43
N PRO A 313 14.69 -5.46 -9.58
CA PRO A 313 14.83 -4.82 -10.89
C PRO A 313 13.77 -3.76 -11.21
N ILE A 314 12.61 -3.79 -10.56
CA ILE A 314 11.51 -2.84 -10.87
C ILE A 314 11.80 -1.47 -10.25
N PHE A 315 12.69 -1.38 -9.25
CA PHE A 315 13.18 -0.12 -8.66
C PHE A 315 12.05 0.82 -8.21
N LEU A 316 11.09 0.27 -7.47
CA LEU A 316 9.93 1.02 -7.02
C LEU A 316 10.29 2.04 -5.95
N HIS A 317 9.78 3.26 -6.12
CA HIS A 317 9.76 4.23 -5.03
C HIS A 317 8.66 3.86 -4.02
N GLN A 318 8.82 4.28 -2.76
CA GLN A 318 7.87 3.99 -1.67
C GLN A 318 6.44 4.50 -1.91
N ILE A 319 6.26 5.53 -2.73
CA ILE A 319 4.96 6.04 -3.14
C ILE A 319 4.35 5.07 -4.15
N SER A 320 5.04 4.84 -5.28
CA SER A 320 4.60 3.92 -6.34
C SER A 320 4.33 2.51 -5.83
N ALA A 321 5.10 2.00 -4.88
CA ALA A 321 4.84 0.68 -4.27
C ALA A 321 3.48 0.61 -3.56
N SER A 322 2.98 1.73 -3.01
CA SER A 322 1.67 1.81 -2.36
C SER A 322 0.55 1.89 -3.38
N SER A 323 0.71 2.76 -4.39
CA SER A 323 -0.25 2.94 -5.49
C SER A 323 -0.43 1.65 -6.30
N ILE A 324 0.68 0.98 -6.65
CA ILE A 324 0.65 -0.32 -7.31
C ILE A 324 -0.09 -1.34 -6.45
N LEU A 325 0.17 -1.39 -5.14
CA LEU A 325 -0.49 -2.35 -4.26
C LEU A 325 -2.00 -2.10 -4.16
N TYR A 326 -2.41 -0.84 -4.08
CA TYR A 326 -3.82 -0.45 -4.12
C TYR A 326 -4.50 -0.93 -5.41
N HIS A 327 -3.87 -0.70 -6.57
CA HIS A 327 -4.39 -1.15 -7.86
C HIS A 327 -4.45 -2.69 -7.96
N ILE A 328 -3.42 -3.39 -7.48
CA ILE A 328 -3.39 -4.86 -7.43
C ILE A 328 -4.52 -5.39 -6.55
N LYS A 329 -4.74 -4.81 -5.37
CA LYS A 329 -5.82 -5.20 -4.47
C LYS A 329 -7.19 -5.04 -5.12
N SER A 330 -7.40 -3.94 -5.84
CA SER A 330 -8.63 -3.71 -6.61
C SER A 330 -8.78 -4.72 -7.77
N SER A 331 -7.70 -5.00 -8.48
CA SER A 331 -7.66 -5.90 -9.65
C SER A 331 -7.87 -7.38 -9.29
N LEU A 332 -7.34 -7.85 -8.15
CA LEU A 332 -7.45 -9.24 -7.68
C LEU A 332 -8.76 -9.51 -6.93
N HIS A 333 -9.83 -8.81 -7.27
CA HIS A 333 -11.12 -8.96 -6.62
C HIS A 333 -11.09 -8.76 -5.08
N GLY A 334 -10.09 -8.06 -4.52
CA GLY A 334 -9.95 -7.87 -3.06
C GLY A 334 -9.12 -8.94 -2.35
N THR A 335 -8.84 -10.08 -2.98
CA THR A 335 -8.00 -11.14 -2.42
C THR A 335 -6.55 -10.91 -2.80
N LEU A 336 -5.76 -10.40 -1.85
CA LEU A 336 -4.33 -10.16 -2.00
C LEU A 336 -3.57 -11.06 -1.02
N ASP A 337 -2.51 -11.73 -1.47
CA ASP A 337 -1.54 -12.31 -0.52
C ASP A 337 -0.83 -11.17 0.23
N GLY A 338 -1.22 -10.97 1.49
CA GLY A 338 -0.77 -9.84 2.31
C GLY A 338 0.76 -9.80 2.48
N GLY A 339 1.38 -10.97 2.60
CA GLY A 339 2.83 -11.13 2.67
C GLY A 339 3.53 -10.74 1.37
N ALA A 340 2.98 -11.14 0.22
CA ALA A 340 3.49 -10.71 -1.08
C ALA A 340 3.34 -9.18 -1.26
N GLY A 341 2.21 -8.62 -0.86
CA GLY A 341 1.99 -7.17 -0.84
C GLY A 341 3.00 -6.44 0.03
N LEU A 342 3.24 -6.92 1.25
CA LEU A 342 4.22 -6.34 2.17
C LEU A 342 5.66 -6.48 1.63
N ALA A 343 5.98 -7.61 0.99
CA ALA A 343 7.27 -7.83 0.34
C ALA A 343 7.54 -6.79 -0.76
N LEU A 344 6.52 -6.42 -1.54
CA LEU A 344 6.61 -5.34 -2.53
C LEU A 344 6.85 -3.99 -1.87
N MET A 345 6.08 -3.67 -0.82
CA MET A 345 6.16 -2.39 -0.10
C MET A 345 7.50 -2.17 0.60
N ILE A 346 8.19 -3.24 1.00
CA ILE A 346 9.49 -3.16 1.66
C ILE A 346 10.64 -3.34 0.66
N GLY A 347 10.58 -4.40 -0.14
CA GLY A 347 11.64 -4.80 -1.05
C GLY A 347 11.94 -3.74 -2.10
N GLY A 348 10.90 -3.16 -2.71
CA GLY A 348 11.04 -2.14 -3.75
C GLY A 348 11.81 -0.91 -3.27
N PRO A 349 11.32 -0.18 -2.25
CA PRO A 349 11.92 1.09 -1.84
C PRO A 349 13.35 0.98 -1.30
N VAL A 350 13.66 -0.11 -0.60
CA VAL A 350 15.00 -0.32 -0.01
C VAL A 350 16.02 -0.69 -1.08
N THR A 351 15.58 -1.30 -2.18
CA THR A 351 16.42 -1.71 -3.31
C THR A 351 16.42 -0.74 -4.50
N ALA A 352 15.83 0.44 -4.32
CA ALA A 352 15.76 1.49 -5.34
C ALA A 352 17.13 1.86 -5.95
N MET A 353 17.15 2.06 -7.26
CA MET A 353 18.32 2.42 -8.07
C MET A 353 19.21 3.51 -7.45
N PRO A 354 18.68 4.68 -7.03
CA PRO A 354 19.51 5.76 -6.52
C PRO A 354 20.33 5.35 -5.28
N THR A 355 19.76 4.52 -4.41
CA THR A 355 20.42 4.00 -3.22
C THR A 355 21.53 3.03 -3.60
N MET A 356 21.25 2.09 -4.51
CA MET A 356 22.20 1.09 -4.98
C MET A 356 23.40 1.70 -5.69
N ILE A 357 23.16 2.67 -6.60
CA ILE A 357 24.20 3.38 -7.33
C ILE A 357 25.14 4.08 -6.35
N MET A 358 24.57 4.77 -5.37
CA MET A 358 25.37 5.52 -4.42
C MET A 358 26.12 4.60 -3.43
N PHE A 359 25.59 3.43 -3.09
CA PHE A 359 26.36 2.44 -2.33
C PHE A 359 27.57 1.94 -3.12
N TRP A 360 27.37 1.64 -4.41
CA TRP A 360 28.42 1.14 -5.28
C TRP A 360 29.54 2.17 -5.50
N THR A 361 29.22 3.46 -5.49
CA THR A 361 30.20 4.55 -5.70
C THR A 361 30.98 4.92 -4.44
N ILE A 362 30.39 4.77 -3.25
CA ILE A 362 30.97 5.23 -1.98
C ILE A 362 31.64 4.09 -1.20
N PHE A 363 31.04 2.90 -1.19
CA PHE A 363 31.51 1.78 -0.37
C PHE A 363 32.20 0.70 -1.20
N LYS A 364 33.04 -0.11 -0.56
CA LYS A 364 33.61 -1.31 -1.20
C LYS A 364 32.47 -2.24 -1.64
N LYS A 365 32.66 -2.95 -2.76
CA LYS A 365 31.68 -3.93 -3.30
C LYS A 365 31.16 -4.92 -2.24
N ARG A 366 32.00 -5.33 -1.28
CA ARG A 366 31.62 -6.21 -0.16
C ARG A 366 30.50 -5.62 0.70
N VAL A 367 30.50 -4.30 0.94
CA VAL A 367 29.47 -3.60 1.73
C VAL A 367 28.18 -3.44 0.94
N PHE A 368 28.29 -3.18 -0.37
CA PHE A 368 27.14 -3.16 -1.27
C PHE A 368 26.39 -4.50 -1.26
N PHE A 369 27.12 -5.62 -1.43
CA PHE A 369 26.49 -6.94 -1.40
C PHE A 369 25.96 -7.28 -0.01
N LEU A 370 26.63 -6.87 1.06
CA LEU A 370 26.09 -7.02 2.41
C LEU A 370 24.75 -6.28 2.55
N TYR A 371 24.69 -5.01 2.14
CA TYR A 371 23.46 -4.22 2.16
C TYR A 371 22.35 -4.92 1.39
N LEU A 372 22.62 -5.32 0.14
CA LEU A 372 21.65 -6.00 -0.72
C LEU A 372 21.13 -7.30 -0.08
N CYS A 373 22.02 -8.14 0.45
CA CYS A 373 21.64 -9.39 1.12
C CYS A 373 20.79 -9.14 2.37
N ILE A 374 21.14 -8.13 3.19
CA ILE A 374 20.32 -7.73 4.35
C ILE A 374 18.93 -7.29 3.88
N CYS A 375 18.85 -6.52 2.81
CA CYS A 375 17.59 -5.99 2.30
C CYS A 375 16.67 -7.10 1.78
N ILE A 376 17.21 -8.03 1.00
CA ILE A 376 16.46 -9.18 0.46
C ILE A 376 16.06 -10.14 1.59
N ALA A 377 17.01 -10.56 2.43
CA ALA A 377 16.74 -11.50 3.50
C ALA A 377 15.78 -10.93 4.54
N GLY A 378 15.95 -9.65 4.91
CA GLY A 378 15.07 -8.97 5.86
C GLY A 378 13.66 -8.79 5.31
N THR A 379 13.51 -8.43 4.03
CA THR A 379 12.20 -8.35 3.37
C THR A 379 11.48 -9.69 3.41
N ILE A 380 12.16 -10.77 3.00
CA ILE A 380 11.59 -12.12 3.00
C ILE A 380 11.18 -12.55 4.42
N MET A 381 12.09 -12.38 5.39
CA MET A 381 11.86 -12.77 6.78
C MET A 381 10.68 -12.03 7.40
N ILE A 382 10.61 -10.70 7.21
CA ILE A 382 9.52 -9.87 7.74
C ILE A 382 8.21 -10.20 7.03
N ALA A 383 8.22 -10.32 5.71
CA ALA A 383 7.01 -10.66 4.95
C ALA A 383 6.42 -12.01 5.37
N TYR A 384 7.23 -13.06 5.55
CA TYR A 384 6.74 -14.35 6.07
C TYR A 384 6.26 -14.26 7.51
N ALA A 385 6.99 -13.56 8.37
CA ALA A 385 6.60 -13.38 9.76
C ALA A 385 5.21 -12.72 9.85
N PHE A 386 4.98 -11.66 9.07
CA PHE A 386 3.68 -10.99 9.01
C PHE A 386 2.60 -11.83 8.31
N GLN A 387 2.94 -12.57 7.25
CA GLN A 387 2.01 -13.49 6.60
C GLN A 387 1.48 -14.55 7.57
N PHE A 388 2.33 -15.05 8.46
CA PHE A 388 1.93 -16.05 9.45
C PHE A 388 1.22 -15.44 10.67
N LEU A 389 1.71 -14.31 11.18
CA LEU A 389 1.21 -13.72 12.43
C LEU A 389 -0.03 -12.85 12.25
N VAL A 390 -0.14 -12.13 11.12
CA VAL A 390 -1.12 -11.06 10.93
C VAL A 390 -2.18 -11.43 9.91
N PHE A 391 -1.76 -11.91 8.74
CA PHE A 391 -2.68 -12.13 7.64
C PHE A 391 -3.38 -13.48 7.73
N VAL A 392 -4.70 -13.48 7.63
CA VAL A 392 -5.46 -14.71 7.42
C VAL A 392 -5.50 -14.99 5.92
N PRO A 393 -5.12 -16.20 5.49
CA PRO A 393 -5.16 -16.53 4.09
C PRO A 393 -6.61 -16.42 3.53
N TYR A 394 -6.78 -15.74 2.38
CA TYR A 394 -8.06 -15.56 1.67
C TYR A 394 -9.04 -14.56 2.30
N VAL A 395 -8.57 -13.74 3.23
CA VAL A 395 -9.39 -12.73 3.91
C VAL A 395 -8.79 -11.35 3.67
N ASP A 396 -9.61 -10.40 3.25
CA ASP A 396 -9.25 -8.99 3.21
C ASP A 396 -9.29 -8.43 4.63
N VAL A 397 -8.23 -8.68 5.39
CA VAL A 397 -8.14 -8.31 6.82
C VAL A 397 -8.42 -6.82 7.02
N GLY A 398 -8.01 -5.97 6.07
CA GLY A 398 -8.23 -4.52 6.06
C GLY A 398 -9.66 -4.06 5.77
N ASN A 399 -10.62 -4.98 5.64
CA ASN A 399 -12.01 -4.62 5.38
C ASN A 399 -12.75 -4.29 6.69
N PRO A 400 -13.43 -3.13 6.78
CA PRO A 400 -14.13 -2.72 8.00
C PRO A 400 -15.17 -3.74 8.51
N LEU A 401 -15.74 -4.57 7.64
CA LEU A 401 -16.68 -5.62 8.04
C LEU A 401 -16.08 -6.61 9.04
N LEU A 402 -14.78 -6.90 8.93
CA LEU A 402 -14.08 -7.88 9.78
C LEU A 402 -13.34 -7.23 10.95
N LYS A 403 -13.60 -5.94 11.21
CA LYS A 403 -13.00 -5.21 12.33
C LYS A 403 -13.33 -5.89 13.66
N ASP A 404 -12.30 -6.24 14.44
CA ASP A 404 -12.40 -6.96 15.73
C ASP A 404 -13.10 -8.32 15.70
N VAL A 405 -13.25 -8.90 14.51
CA VAL A 405 -13.79 -10.24 14.28
C VAL A 405 -12.63 -11.22 14.20
N ARG A 406 -12.56 -12.18 15.14
CA ARG A 406 -11.55 -13.25 15.09
C ARG A 406 -11.98 -14.37 14.18
N SER A 407 -13.24 -14.77 14.30
CA SER A 407 -13.83 -15.82 13.51
C SER A 407 -15.34 -15.64 13.40
N ILE A 408 -15.88 -16.17 12.32
CA ILE A 408 -17.31 -16.18 12.01
C ILE A 408 -17.76 -17.62 11.75
N SER A 409 -19.06 -17.88 11.80
CA SER A 409 -19.56 -19.20 11.43
C SER A 409 -19.42 -19.43 9.92
N GLY A 410 -18.87 -20.58 9.54
CA GLY A 410 -18.79 -20.99 8.13
C GLY A 410 -20.06 -21.68 7.66
N GLY A 411 -20.27 -22.91 8.16
CA GLY A 411 -21.42 -23.74 7.79
C GLY A 411 -21.58 -23.93 6.28
N SER A 412 -22.80 -24.21 5.83
CA SER A 412 -23.12 -24.30 4.40
C SER A 412 -23.29 -22.90 3.80
N SER A 413 -22.40 -22.53 2.89
CA SER A 413 -22.42 -21.23 2.20
C SER A 413 -22.54 -21.43 0.69
N SER A 414 -23.28 -20.54 0.01
CA SER A 414 -23.24 -20.45 -1.45
C SER A 414 -21.94 -19.80 -1.94
N ILE A 415 -21.55 -20.03 -3.20
CA ILE A 415 -20.33 -19.44 -3.77
C ILE A 415 -20.71 -18.16 -4.52
N ILE A 416 -20.06 -17.05 -4.17
CA ILE A 416 -20.20 -15.74 -4.79
C ILE A 416 -19.25 -15.66 -6.00
N ASN A 417 -19.81 -15.55 -7.21
CA ASN A 417 -19.06 -15.26 -8.41
C ASN A 417 -19.15 -13.76 -8.73
N LYS A 418 -17.99 -13.10 -8.78
CA LYS A 418 -17.87 -11.70 -9.17
C LYS A 418 -17.89 -11.56 -10.70
N GLN A 419 -18.74 -10.69 -11.23
CA GLN A 419 -18.84 -10.35 -12.65
C GLN A 419 -18.52 -8.88 -12.97
N ASN A 420 -18.59 -7.98 -11.98
CA ASN A 420 -18.36 -6.54 -12.13
C ASN A 420 -17.13 -6.10 -11.32
N GLN A 421 -16.31 -5.18 -11.83
CA GLN A 421 -15.10 -4.67 -11.17
C GLN A 421 -15.37 -4.00 -9.81
N HIS A 422 -16.52 -3.35 -9.63
CA HIS A 422 -16.94 -2.64 -8.41
C HIS A 422 -17.30 -3.54 -7.22
N VAL A 423 -17.37 -4.86 -7.45
CA VAL A 423 -17.54 -5.85 -6.37
C VAL A 423 -16.16 -6.15 -5.77
N ARG A 424 -16.03 -6.17 -4.45
CA ARG A 424 -14.82 -6.53 -3.74
C ARG A 424 -15.10 -7.74 -2.85
N ILE A 425 -14.39 -8.83 -3.09
CA ILE A 425 -14.46 -10.03 -2.25
C ILE A 425 -13.74 -9.73 -0.94
N VAL A 426 -14.40 -10.08 0.16
CA VAL A 426 -13.91 -9.85 1.52
C VAL A 426 -13.37 -11.14 2.13
N MET A 427 -14.00 -12.28 1.83
CA MET A 427 -13.62 -13.58 2.36
C MET A 427 -13.85 -14.68 1.32
N ASP A 428 -12.81 -15.46 1.05
CA ASP A 428 -12.73 -16.44 -0.04
C ASP A 428 -12.06 -17.78 0.36
N PRO A 429 -12.58 -18.48 1.39
CA PRO A 429 -11.98 -19.71 1.86
C PRO A 429 -11.89 -20.74 0.72
N ASP A 430 -10.69 -21.24 0.47
CA ASP A 430 -10.42 -22.25 -0.57
C ASP A 430 -10.91 -21.85 -1.97
N ASN A 431 -10.80 -20.56 -2.33
CA ASN A 431 -11.20 -20.00 -3.64
C ASN A 431 -12.71 -20.16 -3.92
N LYS A 432 -13.50 -20.15 -2.86
CA LYS A 432 -14.95 -20.14 -2.88
C LYS A 432 -15.44 -18.92 -2.11
N SER A 433 -15.77 -17.87 -2.84
CA SER A 433 -16.03 -16.58 -2.22
C SER A 433 -17.35 -16.61 -1.48
N ILE A 434 -17.37 -16.09 -0.25
CA ILE A 434 -18.56 -16.19 0.62
C ILE A 434 -19.04 -14.85 1.16
N ILE A 435 -18.19 -13.82 1.13
CA ILE A 435 -18.56 -12.45 1.50
C ILE A 435 -18.00 -11.50 0.45
N ALA A 436 -18.82 -10.57 -0.02
CA ALA A 436 -18.41 -9.50 -0.93
C ALA A 436 -19.09 -8.18 -0.56
N THR A 437 -18.49 -7.07 -0.96
CA THR A 437 -19.07 -5.73 -0.88
C THR A 437 -19.12 -5.13 -2.27
N TYR A 438 -20.18 -4.41 -2.60
CA TYR A 438 -20.22 -3.54 -3.76
C TYR A 438 -20.21 -2.10 -3.27
N ASN A 439 -19.25 -1.33 -3.77
CA ASN A 439 -19.21 0.10 -3.57
C ASN A 439 -19.00 0.77 -4.93
N ASN A 440 -19.76 1.82 -5.21
CA ASN A 440 -19.63 2.58 -6.44
C ASN A 440 -18.87 3.86 -6.11
N ASP A 441 -17.72 4.08 -6.76
CA ASP A 441 -16.87 5.26 -6.52
C ASP A 441 -17.49 6.59 -6.99
N LEU A 442 -18.68 6.54 -7.61
CA LEU A 442 -19.49 7.71 -7.96
C LEU A 442 -20.24 8.22 -6.73
N GLU A 443 -19.99 9.48 -6.35
CA GLU A 443 -20.67 10.16 -5.22
C GLU A 443 -22.20 9.99 -5.30
N GLY A 444 -22.79 9.35 -4.29
CA GLY A 444 -24.23 9.35 -4.06
C GLY A 444 -24.96 8.00 -4.14
N GLN A 445 -24.30 6.89 -4.52
CA GLN A 445 -24.91 5.56 -4.44
C GLN A 445 -24.54 4.83 -3.14
N GLY A 446 -25.49 4.07 -2.58
CA GLY A 446 -25.29 3.38 -1.31
C GLY A 446 -24.54 2.06 -1.46
N GLY A 447 -23.74 1.71 -0.46
CA GLY A 447 -22.98 0.45 -0.44
C GLY A 447 -23.87 -0.78 -0.28
N ILE A 448 -23.43 -1.92 -0.82
CA ILE A 448 -24.12 -3.22 -0.69
C ILE A 448 -23.18 -4.26 -0.11
N VAL A 449 -23.67 -5.06 0.83
CA VAL A 449 -22.98 -6.24 1.35
C VAL A 449 -23.68 -7.50 0.84
N PHE A 450 -22.90 -8.46 0.35
CA PHE A 450 -23.34 -9.79 -0.03
C PHE A 450 -22.74 -10.80 0.93
N ASP A 451 -23.60 -11.60 1.57
CA ASP A 451 -23.17 -12.69 2.45
C ASP A 451 -23.85 -14.00 2.05
N SER A 452 -23.09 -15.07 1.96
CA SER A 452 -23.58 -16.40 1.62
C SER A 452 -23.95 -17.28 2.82
N GLY A 453 -23.65 -16.84 4.05
CA GLY A 453 -23.91 -17.62 5.26
C GLY A 453 -25.18 -17.20 5.97
N PHE A 454 -26.33 -17.62 5.44
CA PHE A 454 -27.65 -17.36 6.03
C PHE A 454 -27.75 -17.72 7.51
N GLU A 455 -27.18 -18.86 7.92
CA GLU A 455 -27.23 -19.32 9.31
C GLU A 455 -26.56 -18.35 10.30
N ARG A 456 -25.60 -17.52 9.87
CA ARG A 456 -24.89 -16.56 10.75
C ARG A 456 -25.83 -15.54 11.40
N PHE A 457 -26.98 -15.27 10.77
CA PHE A 457 -27.94 -14.26 11.21
C PHE A 457 -29.06 -14.84 12.10
N LEU A 458 -29.11 -16.16 12.28
CA LEU A 458 -30.13 -16.85 13.06
C LEU A 458 -29.72 -17.04 14.52
N ASN A 459 -30.69 -17.09 15.44
CA ASN A 459 -30.46 -17.12 16.89
C ASN A 459 -29.44 -18.17 17.40
N SER A 460 -29.40 -19.38 16.82
CA SER A 460 -28.49 -20.44 17.28
C SER A 460 -27.01 -20.19 16.96
N SER A 461 -26.74 -19.39 15.93
CA SER A 461 -25.38 -19.20 15.39
C SER A 461 -24.93 -17.74 15.48
N ALA A 462 -25.83 -16.77 15.55
CA ALA A 462 -25.50 -15.36 15.70
C ALA A 462 -24.72 -15.06 17.00
N ASP A 463 -24.97 -15.84 18.05
CA ASP A 463 -24.24 -15.74 19.33
C ASP A 463 -22.95 -16.60 19.38
N LYS A 464 -22.67 -17.37 18.33
CA LYS A 464 -21.43 -18.15 18.22
C LYS A 464 -20.32 -17.31 17.59
N TYR A 465 -19.08 -17.56 18.03
CA TYR A 465 -17.88 -16.85 17.57
C TYR A 465 -18.04 -15.32 17.70
N ASP A 466 -17.61 -14.55 16.70
CA ASP A 466 -17.76 -13.10 16.66
C ASP A 466 -18.87 -12.63 15.66
N ASN A 467 -19.83 -13.50 15.31
CA ASN A 467 -20.90 -13.17 14.34
C ASN A 467 -21.67 -11.90 14.74
N ARG A 468 -22.00 -11.72 16.03
CA ARG A 468 -22.64 -10.49 16.52
C ARG A 468 -21.83 -9.22 16.21
N LYS A 469 -20.50 -9.27 16.34
CA LYS A 469 -19.64 -8.13 16.00
C LYS A 469 -19.64 -7.90 14.49
N TYR A 470 -19.52 -8.97 13.71
CA TYR A 470 -19.57 -8.91 12.26
C TYR A 470 -20.88 -8.27 11.76
N ILE A 471 -22.04 -8.67 12.29
CA ILE A 471 -23.34 -8.09 11.91
C ILE A 471 -23.44 -6.61 12.31
N ASN A 472 -22.92 -6.24 13.48
CA ASN A 472 -22.84 -4.83 13.88
C ASN A 472 -21.93 -4.02 12.93
N ASN A 473 -20.80 -4.60 12.50
CA ASN A 473 -19.91 -3.94 11.55
C ASN A 473 -20.56 -3.78 10.18
N ILE A 474 -21.41 -4.71 9.75
CA ILE A 474 -22.22 -4.54 8.53
C ILE A 474 -23.13 -3.30 8.66
N ALA A 475 -23.86 -3.17 9.77
CA ALA A 475 -24.75 -2.03 9.99
C ALA A 475 -24.01 -0.68 10.00
N GLU A 476 -22.84 -0.64 10.64
CA GLU A 476 -21.98 0.55 10.67
C GLU A 476 -21.37 0.85 9.30
N TRP A 477 -20.89 -0.16 8.57
CA TRP A 477 -20.36 0.02 7.23
C TRP A 477 -21.43 0.52 6.27
N LEU A 478 -22.65 -0.02 6.35
CA LEU A 478 -23.80 0.47 5.60
C LEU A 478 -24.27 1.85 6.06
N GLU A 479 -23.97 2.28 7.29
CA GLU A 479 -24.21 3.66 7.75
C GLU A 479 -23.17 4.62 7.17
N GLU A 480 -21.88 4.24 7.19
CA GLU A 480 -20.77 5.05 6.66
C GLU A 480 -20.86 5.22 5.14
N ASN A 481 -21.36 4.22 4.41
CA ASN A 481 -21.52 4.22 2.96
C ASN A 481 -22.96 4.57 2.53
N ASN A 482 -23.64 5.43 3.29
CA ASN A 482 -25.03 5.83 3.04
C ASN A 482 -25.23 7.33 3.21
N SER A 483 -25.68 7.98 2.15
CA SER A 483 -25.89 9.42 2.09
C SER A 483 -27.26 9.86 2.62
N SER A 484 -28.16 8.92 2.92
CA SER A 484 -29.50 9.21 3.43
C SER A 484 -29.49 9.72 4.88
N PRO A 485 -30.35 10.69 5.23
CA PRO A 485 -30.55 11.09 6.63
C PRO A 485 -31.18 9.97 7.49
N LEU A 486 -31.79 8.96 6.86
CA LEU A 486 -32.44 7.83 7.53
C LEU A 486 -31.52 6.61 7.69
N ARG A 487 -30.21 6.75 7.47
CA ARG A 487 -29.19 5.66 7.49
C ARG A 487 -29.17 4.77 8.73
N ARG A 488 -29.82 5.13 9.83
CA ARG A 488 -29.96 4.33 11.07
C ARG A 488 -31.26 3.52 11.18
N ARG A 489 -32.17 3.63 10.21
CA ARG A 489 -33.40 2.84 10.14
C ARG A 489 -33.19 1.64 9.24
N ILE A 490 -33.27 0.44 9.80
CA ILE A 490 -33.02 -0.84 9.14
C ILE A 490 -34.35 -1.56 8.94
N LEU A 491 -34.66 -1.92 7.70
CA LEU A 491 -35.73 -2.85 7.38
C LEU A 491 -35.11 -4.23 7.07
N ILE A 492 -35.41 -5.22 7.89
CA ILE A 492 -35.05 -6.62 7.65
C ILE A 492 -36.25 -7.30 6.99
N TYR A 493 -36.05 -7.79 5.78
CA TYR A 493 -37.05 -8.45 4.96
C TYR A 493 -36.68 -9.92 4.75
N ASP A 494 -37.48 -10.82 5.31
CA ASP A 494 -37.36 -12.24 5.04
C ASP A 494 -38.23 -12.65 3.84
N THR A 495 -37.65 -13.42 2.93
CA THR A 495 -38.34 -13.94 1.74
C THR A 495 -38.95 -15.32 1.97
N PHE A 496 -38.72 -15.94 3.13
CA PHE A 496 -39.17 -17.29 3.44
C PHE A 496 -40.69 -17.33 3.71
N MET A 497 -41.44 -18.09 2.89
CA MET A 497 -42.92 -18.13 2.92
C MET A 497 -43.53 -18.84 4.15
N LYS A 498 -42.75 -19.68 4.86
CA LYS A 498 -43.25 -20.57 5.94
C LYS A 498 -42.70 -20.28 7.34
N SER A 499 -41.79 -19.33 7.48
CA SER A 499 -41.25 -18.91 8.77
C SER A 499 -41.79 -17.52 8.99
N GLY A 500 -42.66 -17.40 10.00
CA GLY A 500 -42.71 -16.13 10.69
C GLY A 500 -41.32 -15.91 11.24
N LEU A 501 -40.53 -15.06 10.59
CA LEU A 501 -39.27 -14.58 11.13
C LEU A 501 -39.64 -13.63 12.27
N ASP A 502 -40.13 -14.22 13.37
CA ASP A 502 -40.45 -13.49 14.57
C ASP A 502 -39.15 -12.88 15.12
N LYS A 503 -39.25 -11.87 15.99
CA LYS A 503 -38.10 -11.34 16.75
C LYS A 503 -37.32 -12.45 17.49
N ASN A 504 -37.92 -13.62 17.63
CA ASN A 504 -37.39 -14.83 18.24
C ASN A 504 -36.60 -15.75 17.28
N THR A 505 -36.52 -15.47 15.98
CA THR A 505 -35.79 -16.29 14.99
C THR A 505 -34.52 -15.60 14.49
N PHE A 506 -34.61 -14.31 14.14
CA PHE A 506 -33.43 -13.47 13.97
C PHE A 506 -32.74 -13.31 15.33
N GLY A 507 -31.40 -13.28 15.35
CA GLY A 507 -30.61 -13.10 16.57
C GLY A 507 -31.21 -12.08 17.54
N LYS A 508 -31.91 -12.47 18.62
CA LYS A 508 -32.53 -11.54 19.57
C LYS A 508 -31.47 -10.64 20.18
N ASN A 509 -30.32 -11.23 20.50
CA ASN A 509 -29.13 -10.52 20.97
C ASN A 509 -28.47 -9.64 19.89
N VAL A 510 -28.65 -9.97 18.61
CA VAL A 510 -28.21 -9.10 17.49
C VAL A 510 -29.12 -7.88 17.39
N LEU A 511 -30.45 -8.06 17.49
CA LEU A 511 -31.40 -6.94 17.50
C LEU A 511 -31.11 -6.00 18.67
N THR A 512 -30.95 -6.55 19.87
CA THR A 512 -30.57 -5.75 21.05
C THR A 512 -29.25 -5.04 20.84
N ALA A 513 -28.24 -5.68 20.24
CA ALA A 513 -26.95 -5.03 19.97
C ALA A 513 -27.04 -3.89 18.92
N LEU A 514 -27.90 -4.03 17.91
CA LEU A 514 -28.16 -2.99 16.92
C LEU A 514 -28.92 -1.82 17.55
N GLU A 515 -29.95 -2.12 18.36
CA GLU A 515 -30.75 -1.12 19.09
C GLU A 515 -29.90 -0.35 20.12
N GLU A 516 -28.99 -1.03 20.84
CA GLU A 516 -28.03 -0.41 21.76
C GLU A 516 -27.08 0.58 21.06
N LYS A 517 -26.72 0.31 19.80
CA LYS A 517 -25.95 1.25 18.95
C LYS A 517 -26.80 2.37 18.36
N GLY A 518 -28.11 2.38 18.62
CA GLY A 518 -29.05 3.41 18.18
C GLY A 518 -29.63 3.18 16.79
N PHE A 519 -29.58 1.96 16.26
CA PHE A 519 -30.32 1.59 15.06
C PHE A 519 -31.78 1.28 15.40
N ASN A 520 -32.71 1.74 14.56
CA ASN A 520 -34.12 1.39 14.67
C ASN A 520 -34.40 0.27 13.65
N VAL A 521 -34.70 -0.92 14.14
CA VAL A 521 -34.84 -2.13 13.32
C VAL A 521 -36.31 -2.54 13.25
N MET A 522 -36.83 -2.65 12.04
CA MET A 522 -38.11 -3.30 11.76
C MET A 522 -37.86 -4.61 11.02
N ILE A 523 -38.53 -5.69 11.43
CA ILE A 523 -38.52 -6.97 10.75
C ILE A 523 -39.89 -7.17 10.12
N THR A 524 -39.93 -7.63 8.88
CA THR A 524 -41.17 -8.05 8.21
C THR A 524 -40.86 -9.18 7.23
N ASP A 525 -41.90 -9.86 6.77
CA ASP A 525 -41.81 -10.97 5.83
C ASP A 525 -42.79 -10.82 4.66
N ARG A 526 -42.85 -11.83 3.79
CA ARG A 526 -43.75 -11.85 2.63
C ARG A 526 -45.23 -11.98 3.01
N GLN A 527 -45.57 -12.49 4.19
CA GLN A 527 -46.96 -12.60 4.66
C GLN A 527 -47.48 -11.26 5.18
N GLU A 528 -46.68 -10.58 5.99
CA GLU A 528 -47.01 -9.26 6.55
C GLU A 528 -46.91 -8.15 5.50
N THR A 529 -45.86 -8.19 4.68
CA THR A 529 -45.59 -7.19 3.63
C THR A 529 -45.42 -7.88 2.28
N PRO A 530 -46.53 -8.09 1.53
CA PRO A 530 -46.51 -8.82 0.27
C PRO A 530 -45.76 -8.11 -0.86
N VAL A 531 -45.66 -6.77 -0.79
CA VAL A 531 -45.05 -5.95 -1.85
C VAL A 531 -44.12 -4.89 -1.25
N LEU A 532 -42.86 -4.90 -1.67
CA LEU A 532 -41.88 -3.87 -1.31
C LEU A 532 -42.08 -2.61 -2.18
N SER A 533 -42.97 -1.72 -1.72
CA SER A 533 -43.25 -0.46 -2.43
C SER A 533 -42.19 0.61 -2.18
N LYS A 534 -42.00 1.52 -3.15
CA LYS A 534 -41.12 2.69 -3.02
C LYS A 534 -41.48 3.57 -1.82
N ARG A 535 -42.76 3.63 -1.43
CA ARG A 535 -43.25 4.38 -0.27
C ARG A 535 -42.70 3.80 1.04
N LEU A 536 -42.81 2.48 1.21
CA LEU A 536 -42.28 1.79 2.40
C LEU A 536 -40.76 1.95 2.47
N LEU A 537 -40.06 1.66 1.38
CA LEU A 537 -38.60 1.80 1.30
C LEU A 537 -38.13 3.25 1.51
N GLY A 538 -39.00 4.24 1.29
CA GLY A 538 -38.75 5.65 1.58
C GLY A 538 -38.44 5.93 3.06
N GLU A 539 -39.04 5.16 3.98
CA GLU A 539 -38.96 5.38 5.43
C GLU A 539 -37.70 4.80 6.09
N TYR A 540 -36.92 4.01 5.34
CA TYR A 540 -35.73 3.32 5.81
C TYR A 540 -34.49 3.81 5.08
N GLY A 541 -33.34 3.75 5.76
CA GLY A 541 -32.04 4.03 5.17
C GLY A 541 -31.25 2.75 4.86
N GLN A 542 -31.57 1.63 5.49
CA GLN A 542 -30.96 0.34 5.19
C GLN A 542 -32.02 -0.73 4.90
N LEU A 543 -31.75 -1.59 3.91
CA LEU A 543 -32.61 -2.73 3.56
C LEU A 543 -31.79 -4.02 3.61
N TRP A 544 -32.18 -4.96 4.47
CA TRP A 544 -31.52 -6.25 4.65
C TRP A 544 -32.45 -7.34 4.15
N ILE A 545 -32.09 -7.99 3.04
CA ILE A 545 -32.91 -9.03 2.42
C ILE A 545 -32.25 -10.38 2.68
N LEU A 546 -32.98 -11.25 3.36
CA LEU A 546 -32.56 -12.61 3.67
C LEU A 546 -33.26 -13.58 2.71
N PHE A 547 -32.47 -14.25 1.86
CA PHE A 547 -32.91 -15.26 0.91
C PHE A 547 -32.72 -16.65 1.51
N GLY A 548 -33.83 -17.25 1.96
CA GLY A 548 -33.89 -18.61 2.50
C GLY A 548 -34.29 -19.66 1.45
N GLU A 549 -34.99 -20.73 1.85
CA GLU A 549 -35.52 -21.72 0.91
C GLU A 549 -36.66 -21.16 0.07
N ALA A 550 -36.34 -20.91 -1.19
CA ALA A 550 -37.29 -20.53 -2.20
C ALA A 550 -37.81 -21.78 -2.95
N GLY A 551 -39.13 -21.91 -3.09
CA GLY A 551 -39.76 -22.78 -4.09
C GLY A 551 -39.53 -22.25 -5.51
N GLN A 552 -39.87 -23.02 -6.54
CA GLN A 552 -39.61 -22.62 -7.92
C GLN A 552 -40.48 -21.42 -8.37
N GLY A 553 -39.87 -20.29 -8.80
CA GLY A 553 -40.60 -19.14 -9.38
C GLY A 553 -39.87 -17.79 -9.40
N ARG A 554 -40.48 -16.76 -10.01
CA ARG A 554 -40.08 -15.33 -9.85
C ARG A 554 -40.60 -14.82 -8.50
N TYR A 555 -39.69 -14.40 -7.62
CA TYR A 555 -40.01 -13.97 -6.26
C TYR A 555 -40.44 -12.52 -6.16
N PHE A 556 -39.75 -11.66 -6.89
CA PHE A 556 -40.07 -10.25 -6.99
C PHE A 556 -40.69 -9.93 -8.34
N SER A 557 -41.73 -9.10 -8.32
CA SER A 557 -42.25 -8.48 -9.53
C SER A 557 -41.25 -7.47 -10.11
N ASP A 558 -41.36 -7.16 -11.39
CA ASP A 558 -40.47 -6.20 -12.05
C ASP A 558 -40.52 -4.80 -11.37
N ALA A 559 -41.69 -4.41 -10.86
CA ALA A 559 -41.88 -3.17 -10.10
C ALA A 559 -41.16 -3.17 -8.74
N GLU A 560 -41.11 -4.33 -8.05
CA GLU A 560 -40.35 -4.46 -6.80
C GLU A 560 -38.84 -4.42 -7.07
N LEU A 561 -38.36 -5.10 -8.11
CA LEU A 561 -36.95 -5.03 -8.49
C LEU A 561 -36.54 -3.61 -8.86
N GLU A 562 -37.40 -2.84 -9.52
CA GLU A 562 -37.17 -1.43 -9.80
C GLU A 562 -37.13 -0.59 -8.51
N ALA A 563 -38.05 -0.81 -7.57
CA ALA A 563 -38.05 -0.11 -6.29
C ALA A 563 -36.81 -0.43 -5.44
N ILE A 564 -36.41 -1.70 -5.37
CA ILE A 564 -35.23 -2.17 -4.63
C ILE A 564 -33.94 -1.66 -5.29
N SER A 565 -33.84 -1.68 -6.62
CA SER A 565 -32.66 -1.14 -7.31
C SER A 565 -32.56 0.39 -7.19
N GLY A 566 -33.70 1.09 -7.24
CA GLY A 566 -33.79 2.53 -6.98
C GLY A 566 -33.35 2.90 -5.56
N PHE A 567 -33.60 2.05 -4.57
CA PHE A 567 -33.17 2.27 -3.18
C PHE A 567 -31.66 2.52 -3.06
N THR A 568 -30.83 1.71 -3.73
CA THR A 568 -29.37 1.92 -3.74
C THR A 568 -28.95 3.14 -4.55
N GLY A 569 -29.72 3.48 -5.60
CA GLY A 569 -29.53 4.69 -6.40
C GLY A 569 -29.79 5.98 -5.61
N ASP A 570 -30.71 5.93 -4.63
CA ASP A 570 -30.99 7.03 -3.69
C ASP A 570 -29.91 7.16 -2.59
N GLY A 571 -28.81 6.43 -2.69
CA GLY A 571 -27.71 6.50 -1.73
C GLY A 571 -27.88 5.69 -0.46
N LYS A 572 -28.86 4.77 -0.43
CA LYS A 572 -29.20 3.95 0.74
C LYS A 572 -28.50 2.59 0.69
N GLY A 573 -28.13 2.07 1.87
CA GLY A 573 -27.31 0.86 2.00
C GLY A 573 -28.11 -0.44 2.01
N MET A 574 -27.60 -1.52 1.43
CA MET A 574 -28.31 -2.81 1.34
C MET A 574 -27.46 -3.99 1.81
N LEU A 575 -28.09 -4.98 2.45
CA LEU A 575 -27.50 -6.29 2.73
C LEU A 575 -28.32 -7.35 1.99
N ILE A 576 -27.64 -8.21 1.22
CA ILE A 576 -28.24 -9.36 0.55
C ILE A 576 -27.58 -10.63 1.09
N VAL A 577 -28.36 -11.46 1.76
CA VAL A 577 -27.88 -12.73 2.31
C VAL A 577 -28.52 -13.88 1.55
N ALA A 578 -27.73 -14.82 1.02
CA ALA A 578 -28.24 -15.97 0.28
C ALA A 578 -27.48 -17.25 0.64
N GLY A 579 -28.16 -18.18 1.31
CA GLY A 579 -27.51 -19.41 1.78
C GLY A 579 -28.49 -20.55 1.99
N LYS A 580 -27.95 -21.69 2.43
CA LYS A 580 -28.77 -22.86 2.73
C LYS A 580 -29.25 -22.79 4.18
N HIS A 581 -30.53 -23.12 4.41
CA HIS A 581 -31.07 -23.40 5.74
C HIS A 581 -31.04 -24.92 5.98
N GLN A 582 -30.78 -25.38 7.21
CA GLN A 582 -30.65 -26.81 7.50
C GLN A 582 -31.92 -27.58 7.09
N GLY A 583 -31.80 -28.44 6.07
CA GLY A 583 -32.81 -29.45 5.74
C GLY A 583 -33.50 -29.36 4.39
N GLY A 584 -33.31 -28.31 3.58
CA GLY A 584 -33.98 -28.23 2.27
C GLY A 584 -33.16 -27.65 1.11
N THR A 585 -33.83 -27.52 -0.04
CA THR A 585 -33.26 -27.09 -1.32
C THR A 585 -33.30 -25.56 -1.38
N SER A 586 -32.19 -24.90 -1.06
CA SER A 586 -32.08 -23.44 -1.20
C SER A 586 -31.91 -23.07 -2.67
N ASP A 587 -32.92 -22.41 -3.24
CA ASP A 587 -32.84 -21.82 -4.57
C ASP A 587 -32.23 -20.40 -4.50
N VAL A 588 -30.99 -20.27 -4.98
CA VAL A 588 -30.28 -18.98 -5.10
C VAL A 588 -30.78 -18.12 -6.26
N ASN A 589 -31.68 -18.63 -7.11
CA ASN A 589 -32.23 -17.89 -8.24
C ASN A 589 -32.96 -16.61 -7.81
N ALA A 590 -33.64 -16.64 -6.66
CA ALA A 590 -34.31 -15.47 -6.12
C ALA A 590 -33.32 -14.35 -5.76
N ALA A 591 -32.22 -14.70 -5.08
CA ALA A 591 -31.13 -13.76 -4.79
C ALA A 591 -30.49 -13.25 -6.08
N ASN A 592 -30.28 -14.13 -7.07
CA ASN A 592 -29.67 -13.81 -8.35
C ASN A 592 -30.51 -12.87 -9.23
N GLN A 593 -31.84 -12.81 -9.08
CA GLN A 593 -32.68 -11.80 -9.76
C GLN A 593 -32.30 -10.36 -9.37
N LEU A 594 -31.80 -10.19 -8.14
CA LEU A 594 -31.36 -8.90 -7.61
C LEU A 594 -29.84 -8.73 -7.71
N SER A 595 -29.06 -9.69 -7.21
CA SER A 595 -27.60 -9.57 -7.10
C SER A 595 -26.89 -9.46 -8.44
N SER A 596 -27.44 -10.08 -9.51
CA SER A 596 -26.86 -10.01 -10.86
C SER A 596 -26.82 -8.60 -11.42
N ARG A 597 -27.75 -7.72 -11.00
CA ARG A 597 -27.77 -6.30 -11.38
C ARG A 597 -26.55 -5.53 -10.87
N TYR A 598 -25.96 -6.00 -9.77
CA TYR A 598 -24.75 -5.47 -9.16
C TYR A 598 -23.50 -6.28 -9.55
N GLY A 599 -23.63 -7.23 -10.47
CA GLY A 599 -22.54 -8.08 -10.95
C GLY A 599 -22.10 -9.15 -9.96
N VAL A 600 -23.03 -9.67 -9.16
CA VAL A 600 -22.81 -10.78 -8.23
C VAL A 600 -23.75 -11.93 -8.55
N LEU A 601 -23.21 -13.15 -8.68
CA LEU A 601 -24.01 -14.37 -8.82
C LEU A 601 -23.68 -15.36 -7.70
N PHE A 602 -24.70 -15.78 -6.96
CA PHE A 602 -24.61 -16.90 -6.04
C PHE A 602 -24.76 -18.21 -6.83
N SER A 603 -23.86 -19.16 -6.62
CA SER A 603 -23.85 -20.44 -7.34
C SER A 603 -23.28 -21.55 -6.47
N GLY A 604 -23.76 -22.78 -6.67
CA GLY A 604 -23.28 -23.95 -5.93
C GLY A 604 -23.38 -23.78 -4.40
N PHE A 605 -22.92 -24.79 -3.69
CA PHE A 605 -22.82 -24.76 -2.23
C PHE A 605 -21.51 -25.41 -1.80
N VAL A 606 -20.92 -24.87 -0.74
CA VAL A 606 -19.75 -25.43 -0.08
C VAL A 606 -20.04 -25.57 1.41
N GLU A 607 -19.69 -26.72 1.96
CA GLU A 607 -19.56 -26.87 3.40
C GLU A 607 -18.19 -26.37 3.84
N ASN A 608 -18.20 -25.27 4.58
CA ASN A 608 -17.02 -24.75 5.25
C ASN A 608 -16.90 -25.38 6.64
N LYS A 609 -15.71 -25.22 7.25
CA LYS A 609 -15.54 -25.51 8.68
C LYS A 609 -16.54 -24.69 9.50
N ASP A 610 -16.93 -25.22 10.66
CA ASP A 610 -17.87 -24.54 11.56
C ASP A 610 -17.37 -23.14 11.96
N GLU A 611 -16.05 -23.00 12.10
CA GLU A 611 -15.36 -21.75 12.37
C GLU A 611 -14.51 -21.32 11.16
N LEU A 612 -14.76 -20.10 10.66
CA LEU A 612 -13.93 -19.45 9.66
C LEU A 612 -13.11 -18.33 10.32
N PRO A 613 -11.78 -18.42 10.34
CA PRO A 613 -10.95 -17.35 10.87
C PRO A 613 -11.04 -16.10 9.98
N ALA A 614 -11.19 -14.95 10.61
CA ALA A 614 -11.20 -13.63 9.97
C ALA A 614 -9.95 -12.81 10.34
N SER A 615 -9.38 -13.01 11.53
CA SER A 615 -8.11 -12.38 11.92
C SER A 615 -7.34 -13.18 12.97
N THR A 616 -6.01 -13.26 12.82
CA THR A 616 -5.13 -13.88 13.83
C THR A 616 -4.59 -12.85 14.84
N ALA A 617 -4.45 -11.58 14.43
CA ALA A 617 -3.81 -10.51 15.21
C ALA A 617 -4.71 -9.29 15.56
N SER A 618 -6.04 -9.42 15.46
CA SER A 618 -6.98 -8.27 15.57
C SER A 618 -6.79 -7.40 16.81
N ARG A 619 -6.55 -7.97 17.98
CA ARG A 619 -6.47 -7.18 19.22
C ARG A 619 -5.34 -6.15 19.24
N PHE A 620 -4.18 -6.45 18.66
CA PHE A 620 -3.05 -5.53 18.69
C PHE A 620 -3.23 -4.45 17.62
N LEU A 621 -3.51 -4.87 16.37
CA LEU A 621 -3.63 -3.98 15.23
C LEU A 621 -4.83 -3.05 15.33
N ASN A 622 -5.99 -3.55 15.77
CA ASN A 622 -7.20 -2.72 15.88
C ASN A 622 -7.12 -1.72 17.02
N ARG A 623 -6.53 -2.10 18.16
CA ARG A 623 -6.34 -1.16 19.28
C ARG A 623 -5.36 -0.04 18.92
N THR A 624 -4.29 -0.38 18.19
CA THR A 624 -3.38 0.64 17.64
C THR A 624 -4.03 1.47 16.54
N SER A 625 -4.89 0.90 15.69
CA SER A 625 -5.56 1.64 14.62
C SER A 625 -6.64 2.57 15.16
N GLU A 626 -7.38 2.20 16.20
CA GLU A 626 -8.38 3.04 16.86
C GLU A 626 -7.76 4.23 17.58
N THR A 627 -6.75 3.98 18.42
CA THR A 627 -6.02 5.06 19.10
C THR A 627 -5.40 6.02 18.09
N LEU A 628 -4.89 5.50 16.98
CA LEU A 628 -4.37 6.32 15.89
C LEU A 628 -5.48 7.09 15.14
N ARG A 629 -6.65 6.48 14.87
CA ARG A 629 -7.81 7.14 14.25
C ARG A 629 -8.34 8.27 15.15
N GLU A 630 -8.35 8.10 16.47
CA GLU A 630 -8.70 9.16 17.40
C GLU A 630 -7.68 10.30 17.41
N ILE A 631 -6.38 9.97 17.42
CA ILE A 631 -5.31 10.97 17.30
C ILE A 631 -5.43 11.73 15.98
N LEU A 632 -5.72 11.04 14.88
CA LEU A 632 -5.91 11.67 13.56
C LEU A 632 -7.18 12.52 13.50
N LYS A 633 -8.29 12.10 14.12
CA LYS A 633 -9.49 12.94 14.25
C LYS A 633 -9.19 14.21 15.05
N LEU A 634 -8.37 14.12 16.09
CA LEU A 634 -7.90 15.28 16.86
C LEU A 634 -7.00 16.19 16.02
N VAL A 635 -6.07 15.63 15.24
CA VAL A 635 -5.17 16.38 14.36
C VAL A 635 -5.90 16.99 13.17
N HIS A 636 -6.93 16.35 12.62
CA HIS A 636 -7.76 16.90 11.55
C HIS A 636 -8.69 18.01 12.03
N LYS A 637 -9.09 17.96 13.31
CA LYS A 637 -9.92 18.98 13.96
C LYS A 637 -9.12 20.18 14.46
N ALA A 638 -7.81 20.03 14.61
CA ALA A 638 -6.84 21.08 14.95
C ALA A 638 -6.28 21.72 13.67
#